data_AF-A0A915LDU9-F1
#
_entry.id   AF-A0A915LDU9-F1
#
_cell.length_a   1.000
_cell.length_b   1.000
_cell.length_c   1.000
_cell.angle_alpha   90.00
_cell.angle_beta   90.00
_cell.angle_gamma   90.00
#
_symmetry.space_group_name_H-M   'P 1'
#
loop_
_entity.id
_entity.type
_entity.pdbx_description
1 polymer ?
#
loop_
_entity_poly.entity_id
_entity_poly.type
_entity_poly.pdbx_seq_one_letter_code
_entity_poly.pdbx_strand_id
1 'polypeptide(L)'
;MLHVLEVNTKSAVRALANTGVHLSQIDKTSQKDDKKENKEKDKMKTTFKALIGHSSSKSRDGESSQRSTPKRDKNKKLTDSERGRRSFSCEMVVNTPNHCQKAQSINQINVAHCQQQQNLITSSNSLICGSSLSVQSTNPPSTPALRGRSPSAASSICSKDEKLVDNCELKQPKISLSICAKALFACANGQLQELRNLIKENPELINYKYPLCYRYSCLHIAAKSGDKNIVQYLVRNGADLNSKDEMHCTPLHAAAKAGQIEMVNMLIEMGADKYIRDAHGMLYNTYLDKHFKQYKNDPMKYSKTKMGIVENLPLQITAGAKRPSFAFLSVSERWPKIIVGIVDRLHRYYNKAIEEGGQERGDDVKSVISKLSEMRYRMMTDKPLEKFVDGMSVDIKYWNDGIDELTKEKGKEINWYGGPWLFVECYMYSKIQEFFVQTKNLKFYDPFREEKEKSYKNSFKYLLAVGTEMADLLDKKHLTTNDLRESLLKFLQISLWGNKCDLSLSGGDPHLMSEKIFHDLDDLKPNILVDDLELAVTEFLSQNKQIDVVLDNAGPELFTDLCLADFLISNNLANKIILHGKTIPWFVSDTTKHDLEWLLEQLSAESEPVLARFGKHWKNYLTKGIIEYKTHPFWTYGHAYCRMKEIAPNLYEQLGLSSMLIFKGDLNYRKLVGDREWPLETPFKTALCGFEPAPLLALRTLKAETVAGLTSKAVQLIESKFERSNLTWMTSSEYAVVQLFVPAKK
;
A
#
# COMPACT_ATOMS: atom_id res chain seq x y z
N MET A 1 -36.43 -4.51 2.51
CA MET A 1 -36.75 -4.74 1.08
C MET A 1 -35.89 -5.84 0.43
N LEU A 2 -34.62 -6.03 0.81
CA LEU A 2 -33.85 -7.26 0.50
C LEU A 2 -34.52 -8.54 1.03
N HIS A 3 -35.26 -8.42 2.13
CA HIS A 3 -36.01 -9.53 2.72
C HIS A 3 -37.15 -10.07 1.83
N VAL A 4 -37.74 -9.25 0.94
CA VAL A 4 -38.82 -9.67 0.02
C VAL A 4 -38.27 -10.37 -1.23
N LEU A 5 -37.04 -10.02 -1.64
CA LEU A 5 -36.34 -10.70 -2.74
C LEU A 5 -35.78 -12.06 -2.30
N GLU A 6 -35.32 -12.19 -1.05
CA GLU A 6 -34.88 -13.47 -0.47
C GLU A 6 -36.02 -14.48 -0.26
N VAL A 7 -37.21 -14.01 0.12
CA VAL A 7 -38.37 -14.89 0.37
C VAL A 7 -38.96 -15.42 -0.94
N ASN A 8 -38.98 -14.61 -2.01
CA ASN A 8 -39.49 -15.06 -3.31
C ASN A 8 -38.47 -15.91 -4.10
N THR A 9 -37.17 -15.70 -3.91
CA THR A 9 -36.12 -16.53 -4.55
C THR A 9 -36.02 -17.93 -3.94
N LYS A 10 -36.21 -18.08 -2.62
CA LYS A 10 -36.25 -19.41 -1.98
C LYS A 10 -37.44 -20.27 -2.45
N SER A 11 -38.59 -19.65 -2.77
CA SER A 11 -39.74 -20.37 -3.36
C SER A 11 -39.50 -20.77 -4.82
N ALA A 12 -38.81 -19.96 -5.61
CA ALA A 12 -38.47 -20.27 -7.00
C ALA A 12 -37.37 -21.34 -7.13
N VAL A 13 -36.40 -21.36 -6.21
CA VAL A 13 -35.33 -22.38 -6.15
C VAL A 13 -35.89 -23.74 -5.73
N ARG A 14 -36.89 -23.79 -4.83
CA ARG A 14 -37.61 -25.04 -4.51
C ARG A 14 -38.42 -25.59 -5.69
N ALA A 15 -38.93 -24.72 -6.56
CA ALA A 15 -39.65 -25.16 -7.76
C ALA A 15 -38.71 -25.72 -8.85
N LEU A 16 -37.47 -25.22 -8.94
CA LEU A 16 -36.46 -25.66 -9.92
C LEU A 16 -35.69 -26.91 -9.46
N ALA A 17 -35.57 -27.16 -8.16
CA ALA A 17 -34.98 -28.39 -7.63
C ALA A 17 -35.82 -29.65 -7.92
N ASN A 18 -37.11 -29.48 -8.27
CA ASN A 18 -38.02 -30.57 -8.65
C ASN A 18 -37.99 -30.91 -10.15
N THR A 19 -37.17 -30.24 -10.96
CA THR A 19 -36.97 -30.56 -12.38
C THR A 19 -35.56 -31.07 -12.58
N GLY A 20 -35.34 -32.36 -12.29
CA GLY A 20 -34.02 -33.00 -12.37
C GLY A 20 -33.42 -32.91 -13.78
N VAL A 21 -32.25 -32.28 -13.89
CA VAL A 21 -31.38 -32.38 -15.07
C VAL A 21 -29.93 -32.51 -14.58
N HIS A 22 -29.29 -33.61 -14.96
CA HIS A 22 -27.92 -34.01 -14.62
C HIS A 22 -26.87 -33.13 -15.33
N LEU A 23 -25.88 -32.64 -14.58
CA LEU A 23 -24.64 -32.07 -15.12
C LEU A 23 -23.51 -33.10 -15.00
N SER A 24 -23.25 -33.83 -16.08
CA SER A 24 -22.03 -34.64 -16.23
C SER A 24 -21.54 -34.51 -17.67
N GLN A 25 -20.73 -33.48 -17.95
CA GLN A 25 -19.80 -33.38 -19.09
C GLN A 25 -19.11 -32.01 -19.12
N ILE A 26 -18.18 -31.75 -18.20
CA ILE A 26 -17.13 -30.74 -18.40
C ILE A 26 -15.86 -31.27 -17.73
N ASP A 27 -15.16 -32.16 -18.41
CA ASP A 27 -13.76 -32.45 -18.10
C ASP A 27 -13.11 -33.07 -19.35
N LYS A 28 -12.49 -32.23 -20.21
CA LYS A 28 -11.57 -32.64 -21.30
C LYS A 28 -10.98 -31.50 -22.18
N THR A 29 -11.08 -30.21 -21.81
CA THR A 29 -10.54 -29.11 -22.65
C THR A 29 -9.33 -28.37 -22.10
N SER A 30 -8.79 -28.70 -20.93
CA SER A 30 -7.70 -27.93 -20.30
C SER A 30 -6.26 -28.37 -20.64
N GLN A 31 -6.01 -29.07 -21.76
CA GLN A 31 -4.65 -29.52 -22.14
C GLN A 31 -4.18 -29.08 -23.54
N LYS A 32 -4.88 -28.16 -24.23
CA LYS A 32 -4.46 -27.67 -25.55
C LYS A 32 -3.98 -26.21 -25.60
N ASP A 33 -4.15 -25.43 -24.52
CA ASP A 33 -3.84 -24.00 -24.55
C ASP A 33 -2.39 -23.65 -24.11
N ASP A 34 -1.73 -24.50 -23.32
CA ASP A 34 -0.35 -24.26 -22.85
C ASP A 34 0.73 -24.37 -23.95
N LYS A 35 0.42 -24.99 -25.10
CA LYS A 35 1.37 -25.12 -26.24
C LYS A 35 1.33 -23.96 -27.23
N LYS A 36 0.29 -23.10 -27.18
CA LYS A 36 0.15 -21.95 -28.09
C LYS A 36 0.86 -20.71 -27.53
N GLU A 37 0.84 -20.53 -26.21
CA GLU A 37 1.40 -19.35 -25.53
C GLU A 37 2.94 -19.31 -25.51
N ASN A 38 3.61 -20.48 -25.47
CA ASN A 38 5.07 -20.56 -25.55
C ASN A 38 5.62 -20.28 -26.96
N LYS A 39 4.82 -20.46 -28.02
CA LYS A 39 5.25 -20.24 -29.41
C LYS A 39 5.19 -18.77 -29.83
N GLU A 40 4.36 -17.96 -29.18
CA GLU A 40 4.28 -16.50 -29.40
C GLU A 40 5.37 -15.73 -28.63
N LYS A 41 5.78 -16.20 -27.45
CA LYS A 41 6.88 -15.60 -26.67
C LYS A 41 8.25 -15.70 -27.36
N ASP A 42 8.51 -16.80 -28.07
CA ASP A 42 9.77 -16.97 -28.82
C ASP A 42 9.81 -16.13 -30.11
N LYS A 43 8.66 -15.88 -30.75
CA LYS A 43 8.58 -15.00 -31.93
C LYS A 43 8.86 -13.53 -31.60
N MET A 44 8.40 -13.03 -30.44
CA MET A 44 8.66 -11.64 -30.02
C MET A 44 10.14 -11.38 -29.68
N LYS A 45 10.87 -12.38 -29.15
CA LYS A 45 12.30 -12.25 -28.84
C LYS A 45 13.19 -12.14 -30.09
N THR A 46 12.79 -12.75 -31.21
CA THR A 46 13.53 -12.66 -32.47
C THR A 46 13.33 -11.32 -33.16
N THR A 47 12.14 -10.73 -33.07
CA THR A 47 11.83 -9.41 -33.66
C THR A 47 12.54 -8.26 -32.93
N PHE A 48 12.72 -8.36 -31.61
CA PHE A 48 13.37 -7.31 -30.81
C PHE A 48 14.90 -7.21 -31.04
N LYS A 49 15.57 -8.30 -31.43
CA LYS A 49 17.00 -8.30 -31.79
C LYS A 49 17.31 -7.70 -33.18
N ALA A 50 16.30 -7.59 -34.06
CA ALA A 50 16.46 -7.02 -35.40
C ALA A 50 16.34 -5.48 -35.44
N LEU A 51 15.87 -4.85 -34.35
CA LEU A 51 15.57 -3.41 -34.30
C LEU A 51 16.67 -2.53 -33.69
N ILE A 52 17.78 -3.10 -33.19
CA ILE A 52 18.89 -2.35 -32.56
C ILE A 52 20.17 -2.36 -33.44
N GLY A 53 20.04 -2.63 -34.73
CA GLY A 53 21.15 -2.59 -35.68
C GLY A 53 20.93 -1.55 -36.77
N HIS A 54 21.66 -0.43 -36.67
CA HIS A 54 21.99 0.57 -37.70
C HIS A 54 21.48 2.01 -37.45
N SER A 55 22.38 2.87 -36.98
CA SER A 55 22.60 4.20 -37.58
C SER A 55 23.92 4.81 -37.06
N SER A 56 24.99 4.71 -37.85
CA SER A 56 26.07 5.72 -37.82
C SER A 56 26.58 5.93 -39.24
N SER A 57 26.40 7.17 -39.71
CA SER A 57 26.79 7.67 -41.01
C SER A 57 28.26 8.06 -41.04
N LYS A 58 28.87 7.78 -42.19
CA LYS A 58 30.24 8.08 -42.61
C LYS A 58 30.54 9.59 -42.62
N SER A 59 31.78 9.95 -42.28
CA SER A 59 32.57 10.95 -43.01
C SER A 59 34.00 10.42 -43.19
N ARG A 60 34.43 10.36 -44.45
CA ARG A 60 35.81 10.12 -44.94
C ARG A 60 36.63 11.42 -44.69
N ASP A 61 37.96 11.51 -44.77
CA ASP A 61 38.99 10.93 -45.65
C ASP A 61 40.31 10.80 -44.86
N GLY A 62 41.14 9.76 -45.07
CA GLY A 62 42.36 9.80 -45.90
C GLY A 62 43.59 10.16 -45.04
N GLU A 63 44.75 9.50 -45.01
CA GLU A 63 45.40 8.58 -45.93
C GLU A 63 46.48 7.75 -45.19
N SER A 64 46.69 6.55 -45.70
CA SER A 64 47.98 5.87 -45.93
C SER A 64 48.95 5.52 -44.78
N SER A 65 49.22 4.22 -44.76
CA SER A 65 50.55 3.59 -44.84
C SER A 65 50.96 2.71 -43.64
N GLN A 66 50.95 1.41 -43.95
CA GLN A 66 51.50 0.30 -43.20
C GLN A 66 53.04 0.34 -43.17
N ARG A 67 53.64 -0.19 -42.10
CA ARG A 67 54.79 -1.14 -42.14
C ARG A 67 55.11 -1.59 -40.70
N SER A 68 54.84 -2.85 -40.37
CA SER A 68 55.78 -3.99 -40.46
C SER A 68 56.85 -4.01 -39.35
N THR A 69 56.80 -5.09 -38.57
CA THR A 69 57.78 -5.62 -37.61
C THR A 69 59.15 -5.92 -38.29
N PRO A 70 60.20 -6.59 -37.70
CA PRO A 70 60.45 -7.08 -36.32
C PRO A 70 61.94 -6.94 -35.83
N LYS A 71 62.24 -7.54 -34.65
CA LYS A 71 63.50 -8.21 -34.17
C LYS A 71 64.47 -7.49 -33.21
N ARG A 72 64.77 -8.25 -32.12
CA ARG A 72 66.05 -8.56 -31.42
C ARG A 72 67.00 -7.39 -31.09
N ASP A 73 67.60 -7.25 -29.90
CA ASP A 73 68.52 -8.20 -29.26
C ASP A 73 68.90 -7.73 -27.82
N LYS A 74 69.01 -8.71 -26.91
CA LYS A 74 70.09 -9.00 -25.93
C LYS A 74 70.64 -7.99 -24.90
N ASN A 75 71.02 -8.66 -23.79
CA ASN A 75 71.99 -8.36 -22.71
C ASN A 75 71.53 -7.47 -21.55
N LYS A 76 72.00 -7.62 -20.30
CA LYS A 76 72.60 -8.68 -19.45
C LYS A 76 72.99 -7.93 -18.15
N LYS A 77 72.70 -8.46 -16.95
CA LYS A 77 73.47 -8.40 -15.67
C LYS A 77 72.51 -8.72 -14.50
N LEU A 78 72.58 -9.91 -13.89
CA LEU A 78 73.48 -10.38 -12.83
C LEU A 78 73.34 -9.61 -11.50
N THR A 79 72.81 -10.27 -10.48
CA THR A 79 73.58 -10.71 -9.29
C THR A 79 72.81 -11.78 -8.52
N ASP A 80 73.57 -12.78 -8.08
CA ASP A 80 73.18 -13.98 -7.33
C ASP A 80 73.06 -13.73 -5.83
N SER A 81 72.22 -14.52 -5.15
CA SER A 81 72.65 -15.29 -3.96
C SER A 81 71.65 -16.43 -3.64
N GLU A 82 72.05 -17.64 -4.01
CA GLU A 82 72.04 -18.92 -3.26
C GLU A 82 71.56 -18.86 -1.79
N ARG A 83 70.97 -19.88 -1.12
CA ARG A 83 70.87 -21.35 -1.26
C ARG A 83 69.96 -21.84 -0.11
N GLY A 84 69.32 -23.01 -0.23
CA GLY A 84 68.93 -23.80 0.96
C GLY A 84 67.77 -24.77 0.81
N ARG A 85 68.07 -26.01 0.39
CA ARG A 85 67.18 -27.18 0.29
C ARG A 85 66.79 -27.79 1.66
N ARG A 86 65.62 -28.46 1.70
CA ARG A 86 65.32 -29.86 2.16
C ARG A 86 63.89 -29.89 2.75
N SER A 87 62.89 -30.49 2.10
CA SER A 87 62.53 -31.93 2.05
C SER A 87 62.35 -32.60 3.42
N PHE A 88 61.11 -32.88 3.80
CA PHE A 88 60.72 -34.07 4.57
C PHE A 88 59.31 -34.52 4.17
N SER A 89 59.24 -35.80 3.80
CA SER A 89 58.05 -36.62 3.60
C SER A 89 57.65 -37.29 4.91
N CYS A 90 56.35 -37.59 5.09
CA CYS A 90 55.88 -38.82 5.72
C CYS A 90 54.40 -39.06 5.40
N GLU A 91 54.15 -40.14 4.66
CA GLU A 91 52.91 -40.89 4.65
C GLU A 91 52.77 -41.65 5.98
N MET A 92 51.54 -41.92 6.43
CA MET A 92 51.14 -43.28 6.82
C MET A 92 49.61 -43.44 6.83
N VAL A 93 49.21 -44.55 6.20
CA VAL A 93 47.88 -45.16 6.07
C VAL A 93 47.76 -46.23 7.17
N VAL A 94 46.60 -46.38 7.84
CA VAL A 94 46.04 -47.68 8.27
C VAL A 94 44.50 -47.64 8.37
N ASN A 95 43.87 -48.37 7.43
CA ASN A 95 42.74 -49.31 7.46
C ASN A 95 41.52 -49.28 8.46
N THR A 96 40.41 -49.68 7.82
CA THR A 96 38.98 -49.98 8.10
C THR A 96 38.75 -51.23 9.01
N PRO A 97 37.53 -51.85 9.26
CA PRO A 97 36.26 -51.83 8.49
C PRO A 97 34.87 -52.12 9.18
N ASN A 98 33.82 -52.17 8.31
CA ASN A 98 32.58 -52.98 8.31
C ASN A 98 31.21 -52.37 8.74
N HIS A 99 30.29 -52.17 7.77
CA HIS A 99 29.22 -53.17 7.49
C HIS A 99 28.54 -53.01 6.10
N CYS A 100 28.23 -54.18 5.51
CA CYS A 100 27.59 -54.56 4.22
C CYS A 100 26.41 -53.72 3.70
N GLN A 101 26.27 -53.43 2.39
CA GLN A 101 25.95 -54.28 1.21
C GLN A 101 24.57 -54.97 1.18
N LYS A 102 23.70 -54.54 0.25
CA LYS A 102 23.01 -55.33 -0.82
C LYS A 102 21.99 -54.41 -1.53
N ALA A 103 22.22 -54.02 -2.78
CA ALA A 103 21.93 -54.75 -4.04
C ALA A 103 20.53 -54.44 -4.59
N GLN A 104 20.51 -53.73 -5.72
CA GLN A 104 19.37 -53.54 -6.60
C GLN A 104 19.18 -54.75 -7.51
N SER A 105 17.91 -55.08 -7.78
CA SER A 105 17.29 -55.38 -9.09
C SER A 105 16.43 -56.66 -9.06
N ILE A 106 15.20 -56.55 -9.60
CA ILE A 106 14.52 -57.45 -10.56
C ILE A 106 12.98 -57.62 -10.33
N ASN A 107 12.24 -57.38 -11.43
CA ASN A 107 10.91 -57.90 -11.89
C ASN A 107 9.54 -57.38 -11.41
N GLN A 108 8.87 -56.65 -12.32
CA GLN A 108 7.69 -57.03 -13.15
C GLN A 108 6.49 -57.85 -12.58
N ILE A 109 5.29 -57.34 -12.93
CA ILE A 109 3.99 -58.01 -13.29
C ILE A 109 2.93 -58.26 -12.17
N ASN A 110 1.91 -57.37 -12.16
CA ASN A 110 0.45 -57.56 -12.33
C ASN A 110 -0.45 -58.44 -11.41
N VAL A 111 -1.57 -57.79 -10.99
CA VAL A 111 -3.01 -58.22 -11.09
C VAL A 111 -3.77 -58.75 -9.84
N ALA A 112 -4.94 -58.12 -9.64
CA ALA A 112 -6.24 -58.57 -9.10
C ALA A 112 -6.52 -58.69 -7.59
N HIS A 113 -7.39 -57.80 -7.08
CA HIS A 113 -8.80 -58.00 -6.64
C HIS A 113 -9.22 -56.75 -5.83
N CYS A 114 -10.42 -56.19 -5.86
CA CYS A 114 -11.74 -56.75 -6.08
C CYS A 114 -12.75 -55.66 -6.51
N GLN A 115 -13.58 -55.97 -7.52
CA GLN A 115 -14.87 -55.33 -7.83
C GLN A 115 -15.98 -55.99 -7.01
N GLN A 116 -16.99 -55.21 -6.60
CA GLN A 116 -18.43 -55.52 -6.42
C GLN A 116 -19.00 -54.44 -5.47
N GLN A 117 -20.14 -53.79 -5.67
CA GLN A 117 -21.39 -54.13 -6.35
C GLN A 117 -22.16 -52.83 -6.68
N GLN A 118 -22.74 -52.76 -7.86
CA GLN A 118 -23.90 -51.94 -8.20
C GLN A 118 -24.96 -52.92 -8.72
N ASN A 119 -26.18 -52.91 -8.17
CA ASN A 119 -27.43 -53.02 -8.93
C ASN A 119 -28.71 -53.11 -8.06
N LEU A 120 -29.79 -52.62 -8.68
CA LEU A 120 -31.23 -52.78 -8.42
C LEU A 120 -31.90 -51.77 -7.46
N ILE A 121 -32.71 -50.86 -8.02
CA ILE A 121 -34.17 -51.06 -8.17
C ILE A 121 -34.73 -50.02 -9.15
N THR A 122 -35.33 -50.51 -10.23
CA THR A 122 -36.36 -49.86 -11.04
C THR A 122 -37.72 -50.22 -10.47
N SER A 123 -38.62 -49.25 -10.29
CA SER A 123 -40.07 -49.47 -10.44
C SER A 123 -40.82 -48.15 -10.68
N SER A 124 -41.37 -48.08 -11.90
CA SER A 124 -42.76 -47.68 -12.20
C SER A 124 -43.26 -46.29 -11.80
N ASN A 125 -43.18 -45.37 -12.77
CA ASN A 125 -44.17 -44.31 -12.98
C ASN A 125 -45.49 -44.92 -13.48
N SER A 126 -46.62 -44.52 -12.88
CA SER A 126 -47.95 -44.60 -13.50
C SER A 126 -48.77 -43.36 -13.15
N LEU A 127 -49.03 -42.55 -14.17
CA LEU A 127 -50.31 -41.93 -14.55
C LEU A 127 -51.17 -41.27 -13.44
N ILE A 128 -51.46 -39.97 -13.59
CA ILE A 128 -52.78 -39.44 -14.05
C ILE A 128 -52.69 -37.89 -14.12
N CYS A 129 -53.10 -37.36 -15.29
CA CYS A 129 -53.32 -35.95 -15.58
C CYS A 129 -54.75 -35.55 -15.17
N GLY A 130 -54.95 -34.29 -14.79
CA GLY A 130 -56.15 -33.79 -14.10
C GLY A 130 -57.40 -33.55 -14.94
N SER A 131 -58.41 -32.93 -14.31
CA SER A 131 -59.57 -32.31 -14.96
C SER A 131 -60.23 -31.25 -14.06
N SER A 132 -60.19 -30.01 -14.54
CA SER A 132 -61.26 -28.97 -14.59
C SER A 132 -62.23 -28.64 -13.44
N LEU A 133 -62.22 -27.33 -13.10
CA LEU A 133 -63.34 -26.36 -12.91
C LEU A 133 -64.44 -26.58 -11.86
N SER A 134 -64.62 -25.59 -10.97
CA SER A 134 -65.94 -25.04 -10.60
C SER A 134 -65.85 -23.66 -9.92
N VAL A 135 -66.99 -22.97 -9.96
CA VAL A 135 -67.30 -21.53 -9.77
C VAL A 135 -67.88 -21.26 -8.37
N GLN A 136 -67.71 -20.04 -7.81
CA GLN A 136 -68.70 -19.21 -7.05
C GLN A 136 -67.98 -18.06 -6.29
N SER A 137 -68.13 -16.80 -6.68
CA SER A 137 -69.10 -15.76 -6.27
C SER A 137 -68.94 -15.19 -4.84
N THR A 138 -68.63 -13.90 -4.71
CA THR A 138 -69.50 -12.84 -4.09
C THR A 138 -68.79 -11.47 -4.08
N ASN A 139 -69.47 -10.45 -4.64
CA ASN A 139 -69.22 -8.99 -4.49
C ASN A 139 -69.91 -8.47 -3.20
N PRO A 140 -70.01 -7.14 -2.84
CA PRO A 140 -69.51 -5.85 -3.39
C PRO A 140 -68.91 -4.96 -2.23
N PRO A 141 -68.91 -3.59 -2.17
CA PRO A 141 -69.29 -2.55 -3.16
C PRO A 141 -68.39 -1.29 -3.33
N SER A 142 -68.47 -0.75 -4.56
CA SER A 142 -68.61 0.64 -5.06
C SER A 142 -68.02 1.90 -4.38
N THR A 143 -67.48 2.75 -5.27
CA THR A 143 -67.13 4.18 -5.23
C THR A 143 -68.30 5.15 -4.95
N PRO A 144 -68.05 6.47 -4.72
CA PRO A 144 -68.10 7.48 -5.82
C PRO A 144 -67.03 8.59 -5.68
N ALA A 145 -66.29 8.94 -6.76
CA ALA A 145 -66.53 10.04 -7.71
C ALA A 145 -66.27 11.48 -7.18
N LEU A 146 -65.44 12.28 -7.88
CA LEU A 146 -65.89 13.43 -8.71
C LEU A 146 -64.75 14.38 -9.15
N ARG A 147 -64.79 14.70 -10.47
CA ARG A 147 -64.49 15.98 -11.18
C ARG A 147 -63.06 16.53 -11.08
N GLY A 148 -62.32 16.68 -12.18
CA GLY A 148 -62.59 17.53 -13.37
C GLY A 148 -61.40 18.52 -13.45
N ARG A 149 -60.85 19.00 -14.56
CA ARG A 149 -61.23 19.15 -15.97
C ARG A 149 -59.92 19.36 -16.77
N SER A 150 -59.80 18.74 -17.93
CA SER A 150 -59.08 19.25 -19.14
C SER A 150 -59.89 20.43 -19.75
N PRO A 151 -59.48 21.22 -20.78
CA PRO A 151 -58.72 20.91 -22.00
C PRO A 151 -57.77 22.08 -22.44
N SER A 152 -57.10 22.17 -23.59
CA SER A 152 -57.58 22.23 -24.99
C SER A 152 -56.39 22.37 -25.95
N ALA A 153 -56.33 21.57 -27.03
CA ALA A 153 -56.64 21.92 -28.44
C ALA A 153 -55.45 22.58 -29.18
N ALA A 154 -54.82 22.00 -30.21
CA ALA A 154 -55.25 21.39 -31.48
C ALA A 154 -55.22 22.37 -32.68
N SER A 155 -54.89 21.81 -33.85
CA SER A 155 -54.79 22.36 -35.22
C SER A 155 -53.42 22.98 -35.58
N SER A 156 -52.78 22.70 -36.72
CA SER A 156 -53.33 22.50 -38.07
C SER A 156 -52.67 21.39 -38.91
N ILE A 157 -53.49 20.80 -39.79
CA ILE A 157 -53.20 19.79 -40.82
C ILE A 157 -53.02 20.48 -42.18
N CYS A 158 -52.07 20.01 -43.00
CA CYS A 158 -52.15 19.81 -44.48
C CYS A 158 -50.73 19.61 -45.05
N SER A 159 -50.40 18.78 -46.04
CA SER A 159 -50.89 17.51 -46.64
C SER A 159 -50.10 17.32 -47.95
N LYS A 160 -49.82 16.05 -48.33
CA LYS A 160 -49.34 15.52 -49.64
C LYS A 160 -47.83 15.53 -49.89
N ASP A 161 -47.16 14.49 -50.39
CA ASP A 161 -47.56 13.15 -50.87
C ASP A 161 -46.32 12.22 -50.91
N GLU A 162 -46.59 10.91 -50.96
CA GLU A 162 -45.78 9.78 -51.49
C GLU A 162 -45.25 8.68 -50.54
N LYS A 163 -46.00 7.56 -50.58
CA LYS A 163 -45.58 6.15 -50.74
C LYS A 163 -44.77 5.49 -49.61
N LEU A 164 -45.48 4.72 -48.78
CA LEU A 164 -45.35 3.24 -48.63
C LEU A 164 -46.22 2.78 -47.45
N VAL A 165 -47.26 1.99 -47.76
CA VAL A 165 -48.00 1.17 -46.79
C VAL A 165 -47.58 -0.28 -47.08
N ASP A 166 -46.79 -0.87 -46.18
CA ASP A 166 -47.07 -2.17 -45.55
C ASP A 166 -45.87 -2.73 -44.77
N ASN A 167 -46.19 -3.31 -43.61
CA ASN A 167 -45.44 -4.29 -42.83
C ASN A 167 -44.13 -3.89 -42.13
N CYS A 168 -44.26 -3.59 -40.82
CA CYS A 168 -43.50 -4.29 -39.78
C CYS A 168 -44.08 -3.95 -38.39
N GLU A 169 -45.08 -4.71 -37.94
CA GLU A 169 -45.15 -5.00 -36.51
C GLU A 169 -43.85 -5.72 -36.14
N LEU A 170 -42.94 -5.00 -35.48
CA LEU A 170 -41.73 -5.57 -34.91
C LEU A 170 -42.15 -6.60 -33.85
N LYS A 171 -42.28 -7.87 -34.26
CA LYS A 171 -42.37 -9.04 -33.40
C LYS A 171 -41.14 -9.05 -32.48
N GLN A 172 -41.29 -8.57 -31.24
CA GLN A 172 -40.23 -8.75 -30.24
C GLN A 172 -40.08 -10.25 -29.92
N PRO A 173 -38.84 -10.79 -29.87
CA PRO A 173 -38.64 -12.18 -29.47
C PRO A 173 -39.14 -12.36 -28.02
N LYS A 174 -40.04 -13.31 -27.81
CA LYS A 174 -40.53 -13.69 -26.47
C LYS A 174 -39.42 -14.45 -25.74
N ILE A 175 -38.49 -13.73 -25.11
CA ILE A 175 -37.54 -14.34 -24.18
C ILE A 175 -38.33 -14.94 -23.01
N SER A 176 -38.04 -16.18 -22.64
CA SER A 176 -38.65 -16.80 -21.46
C SER A 176 -38.29 -16.02 -20.20
N LEU A 177 -39.29 -15.70 -19.37
CA LEU A 177 -39.10 -15.00 -18.09
C LEU A 177 -38.10 -15.71 -17.17
N SER A 178 -37.97 -17.04 -17.30
CA SER A 178 -36.99 -17.85 -16.56
C SER A 178 -35.54 -17.52 -16.96
N ILE A 179 -35.29 -17.32 -18.25
CA ILE A 179 -33.95 -16.98 -18.77
C ILE A 179 -33.55 -15.56 -18.32
N CYS A 180 -34.47 -14.60 -18.40
CA CYS A 180 -34.22 -13.24 -17.92
C CYS A 180 -33.95 -13.22 -16.41
N ALA A 181 -34.69 -13.99 -15.61
CA ALA A 181 -34.47 -14.08 -14.17
C ALA A 181 -33.08 -14.65 -13.83
N LYS A 182 -32.62 -15.67 -14.56
CA LYS A 182 -31.25 -16.21 -14.43
C LYS A 182 -30.19 -15.17 -14.78
N ALA A 183 -30.38 -14.40 -15.85
CA ALA A 183 -29.45 -13.35 -16.24
C ALA A 183 -29.33 -12.23 -15.19
N LEU A 184 -30.46 -11.78 -14.61
CA LEU A 184 -30.45 -10.80 -13.53
C LEU A 184 -29.80 -11.35 -12.25
N PHE A 185 -30.04 -12.63 -11.93
CA PHE A 185 -29.40 -13.30 -10.80
C PHE A 185 -27.88 -13.40 -10.97
N ALA A 186 -27.41 -13.76 -12.17
CA ALA A 186 -25.99 -13.79 -12.49
C ALA A 186 -25.34 -12.40 -12.34
N CYS A 187 -26.04 -11.32 -12.74
CA CYS A 187 -25.58 -9.94 -12.54
C CYS A 187 -25.50 -9.54 -11.06
N ALA A 188 -26.46 -9.99 -10.25
CA ALA A 188 -26.49 -9.66 -8.82
C ALA A 188 -25.37 -10.36 -8.01
N ASN A 189 -24.92 -11.53 -8.48
CA ASN A 189 -23.95 -12.38 -7.77
C ASN A 189 -22.56 -12.44 -8.43
N GLY A 190 -22.29 -11.59 -9.43
CA GLY A 190 -20.97 -11.52 -10.07
C GLY A 190 -20.61 -12.70 -10.98
N GLN A 191 -21.59 -13.45 -11.47
CA GLN A 191 -21.37 -14.66 -12.29
C GLN A 191 -21.20 -14.34 -13.78
N LEU A 192 -20.08 -13.66 -14.12
CA LEU A 192 -19.82 -13.17 -15.47
C LEU A 192 -19.82 -14.27 -16.55
N GLN A 193 -19.27 -15.46 -16.26
CA GLN A 193 -19.18 -16.52 -17.26
C GLN A 193 -20.55 -17.14 -17.58
N GLU A 194 -21.43 -17.25 -16.60
CA GLU A 194 -22.80 -17.70 -16.81
C GLU A 194 -23.60 -16.66 -17.59
N LEU A 195 -23.45 -15.37 -17.24
CA LEU A 195 -24.06 -14.27 -17.98
C LEU A 195 -23.60 -14.22 -19.44
N ARG A 196 -22.31 -14.46 -19.71
CA ARG A 196 -21.75 -14.56 -21.07
C ARG A 196 -22.43 -15.66 -21.89
N ASN A 197 -22.61 -16.84 -21.29
CA ASN A 197 -23.25 -17.96 -21.96
C ASN A 197 -24.72 -17.64 -22.29
N LEU A 198 -25.46 -17.06 -21.33
CA LEU A 198 -26.86 -16.68 -21.51
C LEU A 198 -27.04 -15.61 -22.61
N ILE A 199 -26.18 -14.58 -22.64
CA ILE A 199 -26.22 -13.51 -23.66
C ILE A 199 -25.79 -14.04 -25.03
N LYS A 200 -24.86 -15.00 -25.09
CA LYS A 200 -24.46 -15.62 -26.36
C LYS A 200 -25.62 -16.40 -27.00
N GLU A 201 -26.40 -17.11 -26.20
CA GLU A 201 -27.56 -17.88 -26.67
C GLU A 201 -28.80 -17.03 -26.92
N ASN A 202 -28.94 -15.90 -26.21
CA ASN A 202 -30.08 -14.98 -26.30
C ASN A 202 -29.58 -13.52 -26.34
N PRO A 203 -29.03 -13.05 -27.49
CA PRO A 203 -28.41 -11.73 -27.60
C PRO A 203 -29.31 -10.56 -27.21
N GLU A 204 -30.62 -10.70 -27.42
CA GLU A 204 -31.64 -9.72 -27.07
C GLU A 204 -31.73 -9.42 -25.56
N LEU A 205 -31.16 -10.27 -24.69
CA LEU A 205 -31.08 -10.06 -23.24
C LEU A 205 -30.31 -8.80 -22.86
N ILE A 206 -29.37 -8.35 -23.70
CA ILE A 206 -28.44 -7.27 -23.38
C ILE A 206 -29.16 -5.97 -22.96
N ASN A 207 -30.27 -5.68 -23.63
CA ASN A 207 -31.12 -4.50 -23.41
C ASN A 207 -32.55 -4.88 -23.01
N TYR A 208 -32.81 -6.16 -22.75
CA TYR A 208 -34.13 -6.61 -22.34
C TYR A 208 -34.50 -6.01 -20.98
N LYS A 209 -35.71 -5.47 -20.91
CA LYS A 209 -36.27 -4.87 -19.69
C LYS A 209 -37.27 -5.81 -19.07
N TYR A 210 -36.98 -6.29 -17.86
CA TYR A 210 -37.78 -7.32 -17.24
C TYR A 210 -39.19 -6.84 -16.84
N PRO A 211 -40.28 -7.37 -17.42
CA PRO A 211 -41.61 -6.76 -17.32
C PRO A 211 -42.29 -6.96 -15.95
N LEU A 212 -41.81 -7.89 -15.11
CA LEU A 212 -42.43 -8.19 -13.81
C LEU A 212 -41.79 -7.45 -12.63
N CYS A 213 -40.64 -6.78 -12.81
CA CYS A 213 -39.94 -6.06 -11.75
C CYS A 213 -39.39 -4.73 -12.25
N TYR A 214 -40.22 -3.68 -12.27
CA TYR A 214 -39.84 -2.29 -12.55
C TYR A 214 -39.09 -2.04 -13.86
N ARG A 215 -39.05 -3.01 -14.79
CA ARG A 215 -38.32 -2.95 -16.07
C ARG A 215 -36.82 -2.75 -15.96
N TYR A 216 -36.19 -3.33 -14.93
CA TYR A 216 -34.72 -3.37 -14.84
C TYR A 216 -34.09 -4.14 -15.99
N SER A 217 -32.95 -3.63 -16.46
CA SER A 217 -32.03 -4.37 -17.35
C SER A 217 -30.89 -5.00 -16.55
N CYS A 218 -30.15 -5.92 -17.17
CA CYS A 218 -28.93 -6.50 -16.59
C CYS A 218 -27.94 -5.40 -16.14
N LEU A 219 -27.84 -4.30 -16.89
CA LEU A 219 -26.95 -3.19 -16.57
C LEU A 219 -27.37 -2.44 -15.29
N HIS A 220 -28.67 -2.33 -14.99
CA HIS A 220 -29.13 -1.73 -13.72
C HIS A 220 -28.69 -2.57 -12.52
N ILE A 221 -28.84 -3.89 -12.61
CA ILE A 221 -28.49 -4.79 -11.51
C ILE A 221 -26.98 -4.86 -11.33
N ALA A 222 -26.21 -4.95 -12.42
CA ALA A 222 -24.75 -4.94 -12.37
C ALA A 222 -24.19 -3.61 -11.84
N ALA A 223 -24.78 -2.48 -12.23
CA ALA A 223 -24.41 -1.16 -11.71
C ALA A 223 -24.72 -1.03 -10.21
N LYS A 224 -25.84 -1.62 -9.76
CA LYS A 224 -26.23 -1.64 -8.34
C LYS A 224 -25.34 -2.56 -7.49
N SER A 225 -24.91 -3.71 -8.03
CA SER A 225 -24.02 -4.65 -7.34
C SER A 225 -22.56 -4.22 -7.32
N GLY A 226 -22.16 -3.28 -8.19
CA GLY A 226 -20.80 -2.74 -8.25
C GLY A 226 -19.81 -3.61 -9.02
N ASP A 227 -20.27 -4.64 -9.74
CA ASP A 227 -19.39 -5.54 -10.49
C ASP A 227 -18.92 -4.91 -11.81
N LYS A 228 -17.71 -4.37 -11.78
CA LYS A 228 -17.03 -3.69 -12.91
C LYS A 228 -16.87 -4.58 -14.14
N ASN A 229 -16.61 -5.87 -13.95
CA ASN A 229 -16.35 -6.78 -15.06
C ASN A 229 -17.63 -7.09 -15.83
N ILE A 230 -18.75 -7.23 -15.11
CA ILE A 230 -20.06 -7.41 -15.72
C ILE A 230 -20.51 -6.13 -16.43
N VAL A 231 -20.38 -4.96 -15.80
CA VAL A 231 -20.74 -3.68 -16.43
C VAL A 231 -19.94 -3.44 -17.71
N GLN A 232 -18.61 -3.62 -17.67
CA GLN A 232 -17.77 -3.51 -18.87
C GLN A 232 -18.17 -4.49 -19.97
N TYR A 233 -18.48 -5.73 -19.62
CA TYR A 233 -18.92 -6.73 -20.59
C TYR A 233 -20.25 -6.34 -21.22
N LEU A 234 -21.23 -5.92 -20.42
CA LEU A 234 -22.55 -5.50 -20.92
C LEU A 234 -22.44 -4.28 -21.85
N VAL A 235 -21.68 -3.26 -21.46
CA VAL A 235 -21.49 -2.04 -22.26
C VAL A 235 -20.75 -2.35 -23.58
N ARG A 236 -19.70 -3.17 -23.54
CA ARG A 236 -18.98 -3.62 -24.76
C ARG A 236 -19.87 -4.39 -25.73
N ASN A 237 -20.91 -5.05 -25.24
CA ASN A 237 -21.88 -5.79 -26.07
C ASN A 237 -23.12 -4.94 -26.43
N GLY A 238 -23.07 -3.63 -26.24
CA GLY A 238 -24.12 -2.70 -26.69
C GLY A 238 -25.25 -2.45 -25.68
N ALA A 239 -25.00 -2.67 -24.38
CA ALA A 239 -25.97 -2.27 -23.37
C ALA A 239 -26.13 -0.73 -23.34
N ASP A 240 -27.38 -0.27 -23.33
CA ASP A 240 -27.72 1.15 -23.27
C ASP A 240 -27.47 1.71 -21.86
N LEU A 241 -26.42 2.52 -21.74
CA LEU A 241 -26.00 3.21 -20.51
C LEU A 241 -27.06 4.14 -19.93
N ASN A 242 -27.98 4.62 -20.77
CA ASN A 242 -29.01 5.59 -20.41
C ASN A 242 -30.41 4.95 -20.37
N SER A 243 -30.46 3.61 -20.42
CA SER A 243 -31.71 2.86 -20.38
C SER A 243 -32.50 3.19 -19.12
N LYS A 244 -33.75 3.64 -19.30
CA LYS A 244 -34.63 4.02 -18.20
C LYS A 244 -35.53 2.87 -17.76
N ASP A 245 -35.59 2.59 -16.47
CA ASP A 245 -36.58 1.70 -15.87
C ASP A 245 -37.98 2.38 -15.78
N GLU A 246 -38.98 1.73 -15.17
CA GLU A 246 -40.34 2.31 -15.00
C GLU A 246 -40.38 3.57 -14.14
N MET A 247 -39.38 3.78 -13.27
CA MET A 247 -39.22 4.96 -12.44
C MET A 247 -38.28 5.99 -13.09
N HIS A 248 -38.03 5.86 -14.40
CA HIS A 248 -37.06 6.64 -15.16
C HIS A 248 -35.63 6.64 -14.58
N CYS A 249 -35.30 5.68 -13.72
CA CYS A 249 -33.95 5.52 -13.19
C CYS A 249 -33.07 4.90 -14.27
N THR A 250 -31.84 5.38 -14.35
CA THR A 250 -30.79 4.80 -15.21
C THR A 250 -29.86 3.90 -14.39
N PRO A 251 -28.99 3.09 -15.02
CA PRO A 251 -27.94 2.37 -14.32
C PRO A 251 -27.08 3.27 -13.42
N LEU A 252 -26.83 4.51 -13.84
CA LEU A 252 -26.12 5.51 -13.04
C LEU A 252 -26.88 5.87 -11.75
N HIS A 253 -28.21 5.99 -11.80
CA HIS A 253 -29.03 6.15 -10.60
C HIS A 253 -29.02 4.89 -9.72
N ALA A 254 -29.00 3.69 -10.31
CA ALA A 254 -28.97 2.45 -9.56
C ALA A 254 -27.64 2.29 -8.79
N ALA A 255 -26.50 2.61 -9.42
CA ALA A 255 -25.19 2.67 -8.77
C ALA A 255 -25.17 3.72 -7.65
N ALA A 256 -25.68 4.92 -7.91
CA ALA A 256 -25.73 6.00 -6.93
C ALA A 256 -26.64 5.69 -5.73
N LYS A 257 -27.81 5.08 -5.95
CA LYS A 257 -28.75 4.64 -4.90
C LYS A 257 -28.18 3.50 -4.05
N ALA A 258 -27.20 2.76 -4.57
CA ALA A 258 -26.52 1.69 -3.84
C ALA A 258 -25.17 2.13 -3.23
N GLY A 259 -24.77 3.40 -3.40
CA GLY A 259 -23.51 3.93 -2.88
C GLY A 259 -22.25 3.42 -3.60
N GLN A 260 -22.38 2.85 -4.81
CA GLN A 260 -21.26 2.28 -5.58
C GLN A 260 -20.49 3.39 -6.32
N ILE A 261 -19.64 4.14 -5.64
CA ILE A 261 -19.01 5.39 -6.17
C ILE A 261 -18.06 5.10 -7.34
N GLU A 262 -17.25 4.05 -7.26
CA GLU A 262 -16.35 3.67 -8.36
C GLU A 262 -17.13 3.25 -9.60
N MET A 263 -18.32 2.66 -9.41
CA MET A 263 -19.21 2.29 -10.51
C MET A 263 -19.89 3.52 -11.12
N VAL A 264 -20.26 4.50 -10.30
CA VAL A 264 -20.78 5.80 -10.76
C VAL A 264 -19.75 6.49 -11.64
N ASN A 265 -18.49 6.57 -11.20
CA ASN A 265 -17.41 7.18 -11.98
C ASN A 265 -17.16 6.41 -13.28
N MET A 266 -17.09 5.08 -13.21
CA MET A 266 -16.91 4.21 -14.38
C MET A 266 -18.04 4.40 -15.41
N LEU A 267 -19.30 4.48 -14.98
CA LEU A 267 -20.43 4.69 -15.89
C LEU A 267 -20.38 6.08 -16.55
N ILE A 268 -19.95 7.12 -15.82
CA ILE A 268 -19.77 8.47 -16.37
C ILE A 268 -18.63 8.49 -17.40
N GLU A 269 -17.51 7.84 -17.10
CA GLU A 269 -16.37 7.69 -18.01
C GLU A 269 -16.76 6.92 -19.28
N MET A 270 -17.66 5.95 -19.16
CA MET A 270 -18.23 5.21 -20.29
C MET A 270 -19.26 6.02 -21.09
N GLY A 271 -19.58 7.25 -20.67
CA GLY A 271 -20.48 8.16 -21.39
C GLY A 271 -21.93 8.12 -20.92
N ALA A 272 -22.22 7.62 -19.71
CA ALA A 272 -23.57 7.73 -19.14
C ALA A 272 -23.95 9.20 -18.93
N ASP A 273 -25.16 9.57 -19.33
CA ASP A 273 -25.66 10.94 -19.22
C ASP A 273 -26.04 11.25 -17.77
N LYS A 274 -25.18 12.06 -17.16
CA LYS A 274 -25.28 12.50 -15.77
C LYS A 274 -26.39 13.52 -15.51
N TYR A 275 -27.04 14.05 -16.55
CA TYR A 275 -28.10 15.04 -16.44
C TYR A 275 -29.51 14.45 -16.55
N ILE A 276 -29.63 13.15 -16.77
CA ILE A 276 -30.92 12.45 -16.76
C ILE A 276 -31.52 12.52 -15.36
N ARG A 277 -32.79 12.90 -15.28
CA ARG A 277 -33.58 12.88 -14.04
C ARG A 277 -34.48 11.66 -14.00
N ASP A 278 -34.64 11.09 -12.81
CA ASP A 278 -35.62 10.02 -12.58
C ASP A 278 -37.06 10.57 -12.47
N ALA A 279 -38.04 9.69 -12.23
CA ALA A 279 -39.45 10.05 -12.17
C ALA A 279 -39.79 11.06 -11.05
N HIS A 280 -38.89 11.22 -10.06
CA HIS A 280 -39.02 12.20 -8.99
C HIS A 280 -38.31 13.52 -9.31
N GLY A 281 -37.77 13.68 -10.53
CA GLY A 281 -37.01 14.85 -10.96
C GLY A 281 -35.58 14.89 -10.39
N MET A 282 -35.09 13.81 -9.80
CA MET A 282 -33.82 13.77 -9.09
C MET A 282 -32.68 13.32 -10.01
N LEU A 283 -31.50 13.93 -9.87
CA LEU A 283 -30.25 13.51 -10.53
C LEU A 283 -29.57 12.40 -9.71
N TYR A 284 -28.71 11.62 -10.36
CA TYR A 284 -27.94 10.54 -9.72
C TYR A 284 -27.15 11.03 -8.50
N ASN A 285 -26.49 12.19 -8.59
CA ASN A 285 -25.69 12.77 -7.51
C ASN A 285 -26.53 13.15 -6.29
N THR A 286 -27.84 13.35 -6.45
CA THR A 286 -28.70 13.68 -5.30
C THR A 286 -28.94 12.45 -4.41
N TYR A 287 -28.81 11.25 -4.97
CA TYR A 287 -28.85 9.99 -4.20
C TYR A 287 -27.53 9.74 -3.47
N LEU A 288 -26.40 10.15 -4.07
CA LEU A 288 -25.12 10.23 -3.37
C LEU A 288 -25.23 11.21 -2.20
N ASP A 289 -25.73 12.42 -2.46
CA ASP A 289 -25.93 13.44 -1.43
C ASP A 289 -26.89 13.00 -0.33
N LYS A 290 -27.91 12.18 -0.60
CA LYS A 290 -28.79 11.61 0.45
C LYS A 290 -28.07 10.54 1.29
N HIS A 291 -27.25 9.70 0.67
CA HIS A 291 -26.36 8.78 1.37
C HIS A 291 -25.33 9.53 2.25
N PHE A 292 -24.87 10.70 1.79
CA PHE A 292 -23.93 11.56 2.54
C PHE A 292 -24.61 12.55 3.50
N LYS A 293 -25.91 12.87 3.32
CA LYS A 293 -26.70 13.78 4.18
C LYS A 293 -27.08 13.13 5.52
N GLN A 294 -27.04 11.81 5.64
CA GLN A 294 -27.15 11.13 6.93
C GLN A 294 -25.95 11.42 7.86
N TYR A 295 -24.91 12.09 7.35
CA TYR A 295 -23.72 12.52 8.10
C TYR A 295 -23.55 14.04 8.18
N LYS A 296 -24.61 14.83 7.89
CA LYS A 296 -24.51 16.29 7.72
C LYS A 296 -25.15 17.12 8.84
N ASN A 297 -25.61 16.49 9.92
CA ASN A 297 -26.11 17.20 11.10
C ASN A 297 -25.15 17.00 12.29
N ASP A 298 -23.94 17.54 12.17
CA ASP A 298 -23.24 18.07 13.35
C ASP A 298 -22.28 19.18 12.90
N PRO A 299 -22.65 20.47 13.08
CA PRO A 299 -21.71 21.56 12.92
C PRO A 299 -20.79 21.53 14.15
N MET A 300 -19.62 20.87 14.01
CA MET A 300 -18.58 20.83 15.04
C MET A 300 -18.26 22.25 15.53
N LYS A 301 -18.84 22.59 16.68
CA LYS A 301 -18.50 23.77 17.47
C LYS A 301 -17.36 23.39 18.41
N TYR A 302 -16.22 24.01 18.17
CA TYR A 302 -15.00 23.97 18.96
C TYR A 302 -15.27 24.16 20.46
N SER A 303 -14.70 23.29 21.30
CA SER A 303 -14.52 23.55 22.72
C SER A 303 -13.10 24.04 22.98
N LYS A 304 -13.02 25.23 23.57
CA LYS A 304 -11.82 25.93 24.03
C LYS A 304 -11.17 25.15 25.18
N THR A 305 -9.90 24.79 25.04
CA THR A 305 -8.97 24.85 26.17
C THR A 305 -7.59 25.28 25.70
N LYS A 306 -7.00 26.20 26.46
CA LYS A 306 -5.76 26.94 26.20
C LYS A 306 -4.62 26.10 25.58
N MET A 307 -4.36 26.34 24.30
CA MET A 307 -3.01 26.27 23.72
C MET A 307 -2.76 27.61 23.01
N GLY A 308 -1.58 28.18 23.22
CA GLY A 308 -1.20 29.45 22.63
C GLY A 308 -1.17 29.37 21.10
N ILE A 309 -2.08 30.11 20.47
CA ILE A 309 -2.01 30.74 19.15
C ILE A 309 -1.81 29.80 17.94
N VAL A 310 -2.91 29.13 17.52
CA VAL A 310 -3.45 29.18 16.15
C VAL A 310 -4.98 29.12 16.31
N GLU A 311 -5.71 30.19 15.99
CA GLU A 311 -7.17 30.13 15.93
C GLU A 311 -7.57 29.21 14.76
N ASN A 312 -8.30 28.13 15.05
CA ASN A 312 -8.79 27.13 14.09
C ASN A 312 -7.69 26.33 13.35
N LEU A 313 -7.12 25.32 14.03
CA LEU A 313 -6.28 24.32 13.38
C LEU A 313 -7.03 23.60 12.23
N PRO A 314 -6.37 23.29 11.09
CA PRO A 314 -6.97 22.49 10.03
C PRO A 314 -7.36 21.09 10.50
N LEU A 315 -8.26 20.45 9.76
CA LEU A 315 -8.73 19.10 10.08
C LEU A 315 -7.57 18.10 10.04
N GLN A 316 -7.61 17.11 10.93
CA GLN A 316 -6.72 15.96 10.81
C GLN A 316 -7.14 15.12 9.61
N ILE A 317 -6.16 14.54 8.95
CA ILE A 317 -6.39 13.64 7.83
C ILE A 317 -7.11 12.39 8.37
N THR A 318 -8.15 11.94 7.67
CA THR A 318 -8.87 10.70 7.98
C THR A 318 -8.99 9.84 6.72
N ALA A 319 -9.11 8.53 6.90
CA ALA A 319 -9.32 7.61 5.79
C ALA A 319 -10.77 7.66 5.25
N GLY A 320 -11.73 8.16 6.03
CA GLY A 320 -13.14 8.30 5.67
C GLY A 320 -13.48 9.61 4.93
N ALA A 321 -12.48 10.35 4.44
CA ALA A 321 -12.69 11.62 3.74
C ALA A 321 -13.41 11.43 2.38
N LYS A 322 -13.99 12.52 1.85
CA LYS A 322 -14.89 12.52 0.68
C LYS A 322 -14.24 12.12 -0.66
N ARG A 323 -12.93 11.93 -0.71
CA ARG A 323 -12.16 11.51 -1.89
C ARG A 323 -11.31 10.30 -1.53
N PRO A 324 -11.01 9.38 -2.46
CA PRO A 324 -10.01 8.35 -2.24
C PRO A 324 -8.67 9.05 -1.98
N SER A 325 -8.30 9.09 -0.71
CA SER A 325 -7.08 9.70 -0.18
C SER A 325 -6.01 8.62 -0.03
N PHE A 326 -4.75 9.01 0.08
CA PHE A 326 -3.70 8.08 0.43
C PHE A 326 -3.92 7.46 1.82
N ALA A 327 -4.56 8.20 2.73
CA ALA A 327 -5.03 7.64 4.00
C ALA A 327 -6.05 6.51 3.77
N PHE A 328 -7.06 6.71 2.92
CA PHE A 328 -8.02 5.65 2.55
C PHE A 328 -7.31 4.42 1.99
N LEU A 329 -6.44 4.60 0.99
CA LEU A 329 -5.65 3.50 0.39
C LEU A 329 -4.76 2.79 1.40
N SER A 330 -4.25 3.53 2.39
CA SER A 330 -3.45 2.94 3.46
C SER A 330 -4.27 1.97 4.30
N VAL A 331 -5.49 2.35 4.72
CA VAL A 331 -6.39 1.49 5.50
C VAL A 331 -6.98 0.36 4.68
N SER A 332 -7.41 0.63 3.45
CA SER A 332 -8.13 -0.34 2.62
C SER A 332 -7.23 -1.37 1.96
N GLU A 333 -5.97 -1.03 1.70
CA GLU A 333 -5.06 -1.89 0.93
C GLU A 333 -3.71 -2.14 1.60
N ARG A 334 -3.01 -1.09 2.07
CA ARG A 334 -1.61 -1.22 2.51
C ARG A 334 -1.52 -1.93 3.86
N TRP A 335 -2.29 -1.51 4.85
CA TRP A 335 -2.28 -2.09 6.18
C TRP A 335 -2.73 -3.57 6.20
N PRO A 336 -3.77 -3.98 5.46
CA PRO A 336 -4.09 -5.39 5.31
C PRO A 336 -2.93 -6.22 4.71
N LYS A 337 -2.16 -5.67 3.76
CA LYS A 337 -0.97 -6.35 3.20
C LYS A 337 0.14 -6.50 4.23
N ILE A 338 0.36 -5.50 5.09
CA ILE A 338 1.33 -5.59 6.19
C ILE A 338 0.93 -6.73 7.14
N ILE A 339 -0.34 -6.78 7.56
CA ILE A 339 -0.82 -7.85 8.45
C ILE A 339 -0.67 -9.24 7.80
N VAL A 340 -1.01 -9.37 6.52
CA VAL A 340 -0.80 -10.64 5.77
C VAL A 340 0.68 -11.01 5.75
N GLY A 341 1.59 -10.07 5.49
CA GLY A 341 3.02 -10.32 5.52
C GLY A 341 3.53 -10.85 6.86
N ILE A 342 3.01 -10.32 7.98
CA ILE A 342 3.31 -10.84 9.32
C ILE A 342 2.77 -12.26 9.49
N VAL A 343 1.51 -12.50 9.12
CA VAL A 343 0.87 -13.83 9.22
C VAL A 343 1.65 -14.87 8.42
N ASP A 344 2.05 -14.56 7.19
CA ASP A 344 2.83 -15.45 6.33
C ASP A 344 4.20 -15.78 6.95
N ARG A 345 4.88 -14.80 7.56
CA ARG A 345 6.13 -15.02 8.29
C ARG A 345 5.94 -15.92 9.50
N LEU A 346 4.90 -15.69 10.29
CA LEU A 346 4.59 -16.51 11.45
C LEU A 346 4.24 -17.95 11.06
N HIS A 347 3.51 -18.15 9.95
CA HIS A 347 3.26 -19.48 9.40
C HIS A 347 4.55 -20.22 9.03
N ARG A 348 5.49 -19.55 8.36
CA ARG A 348 6.81 -20.13 8.05
C ARG A 348 7.64 -20.39 9.31
N TYR A 349 7.50 -19.55 10.32
CA TYR A 349 8.22 -19.67 11.60
C TYR A 349 7.65 -20.76 12.52
N TYR A 350 6.40 -21.20 12.35
CA TYR A 350 5.71 -22.12 13.26
C TYR A 350 6.51 -23.38 13.63
N ASN A 351 7.03 -24.11 12.65
CA ASN A 351 7.79 -25.34 12.92
C ASN A 351 9.09 -25.03 13.69
N LYS A 352 9.81 -23.99 13.28
CA LYS A 352 11.01 -23.51 13.97
C LYS A 352 10.69 -23.04 15.39
N ALA A 353 9.53 -22.44 15.62
CA ALA A 353 9.07 -22.02 16.94
C ALA A 353 8.87 -23.23 17.87
N ILE A 354 8.37 -24.36 17.35
CA ILE A 354 8.25 -25.62 18.11
C ILE A 354 9.63 -26.19 18.42
N GLU A 355 10.56 -26.15 17.47
CA GLU A 355 11.95 -26.59 17.69
C GLU A 355 12.65 -25.74 18.77
N GLU A 356 12.41 -24.42 18.78
CA GLU A 356 13.06 -23.49 19.71
C GLU A 356 12.43 -23.44 21.12
N GLY A 357 11.16 -23.80 21.27
CA GLY A 357 10.43 -23.60 22.54
C GLY A 357 9.29 -24.56 22.82
N GLY A 358 9.22 -25.69 22.11
CA GLY A 358 8.19 -26.70 22.27
C GLY A 358 6.82 -26.30 21.74
N GLN A 359 5.84 -27.19 21.93
CA GLN A 359 4.48 -26.99 21.40
C GLN A 359 3.82 -25.71 21.94
N GLU A 360 4.12 -25.29 23.17
CA GLU A 360 3.58 -24.05 23.75
C GLU A 360 3.96 -22.81 22.94
N ARG A 361 5.20 -22.73 22.44
CA ARG A 361 5.64 -21.62 21.59
C ARG A 361 4.97 -21.67 20.21
N GLY A 362 4.72 -22.87 19.68
CA GLY A 362 3.91 -23.06 18.47
C GLY A 362 2.45 -22.61 18.67
N ASP A 363 1.87 -22.86 19.84
CA ASP A 363 0.51 -22.44 20.18
C ASP A 363 0.42 -20.91 20.34
N ASP A 364 1.44 -20.28 20.92
CA ASP A 364 1.57 -18.82 20.92
C ASP A 364 1.58 -18.25 19.48
N VAL A 365 2.33 -18.87 18.55
CA VAL A 365 2.32 -18.46 17.12
C VAL A 365 0.92 -18.55 16.52
N LYS A 366 0.20 -19.67 16.73
CA LYS A 366 -1.19 -19.83 16.23
C LYS A 366 -2.14 -18.78 16.81
N SER A 367 -2.01 -18.50 18.11
CA SER A 367 -2.82 -17.49 18.80
C SER A 367 -2.63 -16.10 18.18
N VAL A 368 -1.38 -15.70 17.93
CA VAL A 368 -1.07 -14.41 17.29
C VAL A 368 -1.61 -14.35 15.86
N ILE A 369 -1.44 -15.41 15.06
CA ILE A 369 -1.99 -15.49 13.69
C ILE A 369 -3.51 -15.29 13.69
N SER A 370 -4.22 -15.93 14.64
CA SER A 370 -5.67 -15.80 14.78
C SER A 370 -6.07 -14.33 15.05
N LYS A 371 -5.42 -13.68 16.03
CA LYS A 371 -5.71 -12.28 16.40
C LYS A 371 -5.38 -11.30 15.27
N LEU A 372 -4.27 -11.49 14.56
CA LEU A 372 -3.91 -10.67 13.39
C LEU A 372 -4.94 -10.82 12.27
N SER A 373 -5.39 -12.05 12.00
CA SER A 373 -6.41 -12.33 10.98
C SER A 373 -7.75 -11.68 11.33
N GLU A 374 -8.15 -11.74 12.60
CA GLU A 374 -9.35 -11.06 13.10
C GLU A 374 -9.22 -9.54 12.98
N MET A 375 -8.11 -8.95 13.44
CA MET A 375 -7.86 -7.51 13.32
C MET A 375 -7.94 -7.04 11.86
N ARG A 376 -7.36 -7.80 10.92
CA ARG A 376 -7.46 -7.53 9.48
C ARG A 376 -8.92 -7.53 9.01
N TYR A 377 -9.70 -8.54 9.38
CA TYR A 377 -11.13 -8.59 9.04
C TYR A 377 -11.89 -7.38 9.58
N ARG A 378 -11.66 -7.03 10.85
CA ARG A 378 -12.29 -5.87 11.51
C ARG A 378 -11.93 -4.55 10.83
N MET A 379 -10.66 -4.39 10.46
CA MET A 379 -10.16 -3.25 9.69
C MET A 379 -10.85 -3.15 8.32
N MET A 380 -10.87 -4.23 7.55
CA MET A 380 -11.47 -4.26 6.21
C MET A 380 -12.99 -4.08 6.22
N THR A 381 -13.65 -4.34 7.34
CA THR A 381 -15.10 -4.17 7.53
C THR A 381 -15.47 -2.95 8.38
N ASP A 382 -14.51 -2.04 8.58
CA ASP A 382 -14.65 -0.76 9.31
C ASP A 382 -15.35 -0.89 10.68
N LYS A 383 -14.98 -1.94 11.43
CA LYS A 383 -15.48 -2.13 12.80
C LYS A 383 -14.92 -1.07 13.74
N PRO A 384 -15.60 -0.81 14.88
CA PRO A 384 -15.01 -0.02 15.96
C PRO A 384 -13.63 -0.52 16.40
N LEU A 385 -12.75 0.42 16.75
CA LEU A 385 -11.47 0.12 17.39
C LEU A 385 -11.73 -0.53 18.74
N GLU A 386 -10.90 -1.50 19.10
CA GLU A 386 -11.03 -2.25 20.34
C GLU A 386 -10.11 -1.66 21.41
N LYS A 387 -10.61 -1.62 22.64
CA LYS A 387 -9.77 -1.27 23.78
C LYS A 387 -8.65 -2.29 23.95
N PHE A 388 -7.54 -1.81 24.46
CA PHE A 388 -6.44 -2.63 24.95
C PHE A 388 -6.87 -3.36 26.23
N VAL A 389 -6.53 -4.64 26.28
CA VAL A 389 -6.92 -5.54 27.38
C VAL A 389 -5.71 -5.82 28.26
N ASP A 390 -5.95 -6.00 29.56
CA ASP A 390 -4.92 -6.11 30.60
C ASP A 390 -3.79 -7.07 30.22
N GLY A 391 -2.59 -6.50 30.15
CA GLY A 391 -1.31 -7.14 29.85
C GLY A 391 -0.18 -6.20 30.27
N MET A 392 1.05 -6.70 30.36
CA MET A 392 2.24 -5.97 30.86
C MET A 392 2.69 -4.76 30.00
N SER A 393 1.79 -4.09 29.27
CA SER A 393 2.11 -2.88 28.52
C SER A 393 1.82 -1.66 29.40
N VAL A 394 2.83 -0.78 29.52
CA VAL A 394 2.79 0.41 30.38
C VAL A 394 1.79 1.47 29.87
N ASP A 395 1.28 1.30 28.65
CA ASP A 395 0.60 2.35 27.89
C ASP A 395 -0.85 2.00 27.50
N ILE A 396 -1.47 1.00 28.16
CA ILE A 396 -2.88 0.61 27.95
C ILE A 396 -3.81 1.80 28.19
N LYS A 397 -3.60 2.50 29.31
CA LYS A 397 -4.41 3.66 29.71
C LYS A 397 -4.39 4.73 28.62
N TYR A 398 -3.21 5.02 28.07
CA TYR A 398 -3.01 5.98 27.00
C TYR A 398 -3.89 5.67 25.78
N TRP A 399 -3.87 4.43 25.29
CA TRP A 399 -4.64 4.05 24.11
C TRP A 399 -6.14 4.03 24.38
N ASN A 400 -6.56 3.51 25.54
CA ASN A 400 -7.96 3.42 25.91
C ASN A 400 -8.58 4.80 26.12
N ASP A 401 -7.87 5.69 26.82
CA ASP A 401 -8.30 7.09 27.00
C ASP A 401 -8.39 7.80 25.64
N GLY A 402 -7.41 7.61 24.74
CA GLY A 402 -7.46 8.19 23.40
C GLY A 402 -8.66 7.71 22.56
N ILE A 403 -9.01 6.42 22.65
CA ILE A 403 -10.22 5.88 22.01
C ILE A 403 -11.49 6.49 22.61
N ASP A 404 -11.54 6.63 23.95
CA ASP A 404 -12.68 7.20 24.66
C ASP A 404 -12.86 8.70 24.36
N GLU A 405 -11.78 9.45 24.34
CA GLU A 405 -11.74 10.87 23.98
C GLU A 405 -12.26 11.08 22.56
N LEU A 406 -11.69 10.38 21.58
CA LEU A 406 -12.13 10.49 20.19
C LEU A 406 -13.60 10.02 20.02
N THR A 407 -14.01 8.96 20.72
CA THR A 407 -15.41 8.47 20.70
C THR A 407 -16.38 9.52 21.23
N LYS A 408 -16.00 10.18 22.33
CA LYS A 408 -16.77 11.29 22.92
C LYS A 408 -16.82 12.49 21.99
N GLU A 409 -15.69 12.90 21.40
CA GLU A 409 -15.61 14.02 20.46
C GLU A 409 -16.46 13.79 19.21
N LYS A 410 -16.51 12.56 18.71
CA LYS A 410 -17.28 12.20 17.51
C LYS A 410 -18.76 11.89 17.79
N GLY A 411 -19.14 11.71 19.06
CA GLY A 411 -20.48 11.29 19.46
C GLY A 411 -20.86 9.86 19.04
N LYS A 412 -19.89 9.06 18.60
CA LYS A 412 -20.05 7.64 18.20
C LYS A 412 -18.70 6.92 18.27
N GLU A 413 -18.74 5.60 18.35
CA GLU A 413 -17.52 4.78 18.38
C GLU A 413 -16.57 5.11 17.21
N ILE A 414 -15.28 5.22 17.54
CA ILE A 414 -14.23 5.38 16.54
C ILE A 414 -13.98 4.05 15.85
N ASN A 415 -13.89 4.09 14.54
CA ASN A 415 -13.61 2.96 13.67
C ASN A 415 -12.37 3.23 12.79
N TRP A 416 -11.93 2.23 12.04
CA TRP A 416 -10.70 2.24 11.27
C TRP A 416 -10.64 3.36 10.22
N TYR A 417 -11.75 3.65 9.54
CA TYR A 417 -11.76 4.70 8.52
C TYR A 417 -12.06 6.08 9.09
N GLY A 418 -12.82 6.13 10.19
CA GLY A 418 -13.35 7.38 10.71
C GLY A 418 -12.52 8.02 11.83
N GLY A 419 -11.43 7.41 12.30
CA GLY A 419 -10.49 8.04 13.23
C GLY A 419 -9.43 8.90 12.51
N PRO A 420 -8.71 9.78 13.23
CA PRO A 420 -7.54 10.46 12.70
C PRO A 420 -6.49 9.46 12.20
N TRP A 421 -6.02 9.64 10.97
CA TRP A 421 -5.17 8.67 10.28
C TRP A 421 -3.90 8.34 11.08
N LEU A 422 -3.17 9.38 11.56
CA LEU A 422 -2.02 9.21 12.46
C LEU A 422 -2.34 8.34 13.68
N PHE A 423 -3.44 8.61 14.38
CA PHE A 423 -3.80 7.87 15.59
C PHE A 423 -4.13 6.42 15.27
N VAL A 424 -4.96 6.18 14.24
CA VAL A 424 -5.38 4.83 13.85
C VAL A 424 -4.20 3.99 13.36
N GLU A 425 -3.26 4.59 12.63
CA GLU A 425 -2.06 3.89 12.17
C GLU A 425 -1.15 3.50 13.34
N CYS A 426 -0.91 4.43 14.27
CA CYS A 426 -0.13 4.14 15.48
C CYS A 426 -0.85 3.08 16.34
N TYR A 427 -2.18 3.17 16.49
CA TYR A 427 -3.01 2.18 17.17
C TYR A 427 -2.81 0.77 16.59
N MET A 428 -2.78 0.64 15.25
CA MET A 428 -2.58 -0.65 14.58
C MET A 428 -1.27 -1.32 15.01
N TYR A 429 -0.14 -0.59 14.97
CA TYR A 429 1.16 -1.16 15.36
C TYR A 429 1.21 -1.48 16.86
N SER A 430 0.62 -0.65 17.71
CA SER A 430 0.50 -0.95 19.13
C SER A 430 -0.37 -2.17 19.40
N LYS A 431 -1.46 -2.37 18.64
CA LYS A 431 -2.29 -3.59 18.73
C LYS A 431 -1.57 -4.84 18.25
N ILE A 432 -0.80 -4.75 17.17
CA ILE A 432 0.07 -5.86 16.74
C ILE A 432 0.99 -6.25 17.90
N GLN A 433 1.64 -5.27 18.55
CA GLN A 433 2.53 -5.54 19.67
C GLN A 433 1.80 -6.13 20.88
N GLU A 434 0.59 -5.68 21.19
CA GLU A 434 -0.24 -6.25 22.25
C GLU A 434 -0.44 -7.76 22.06
N PHE A 435 -0.70 -8.21 20.82
CA PHE A 435 -0.90 -9.63 20.54
C PHE A 435 0.32 -10.48 20.90
N PHE A 436 1.53 -9.98 20.65
CA PHE A 436 2.78 -10.64 21.03
C PHE A 436 3.04 -10.59 22.54
N VAL A 437 2.85 -9.44 23.18
CA VAL A 437 3.08 -9.25 24.63
C VAL A 437 2.17 -10.13 25.49
N GLN A 438 0.98 -10.47 25.01
CA GLN A 438 0.05 -11.37 25.69
C GLN A 438 0.44 -12.84 25.63
N THR A 439 1.37 -13.22 24.75
CA THR A 439 1.88 -14.59 24.67
C THR A 439 2.85 -14.90 25.80
N LYS A 440 3.13 -16.18 26.05
CA LYS A 440 4.15 -16.56 27.04
C LYS A 440 5.56 -16.43 26.46
N ASN A 441 5.76 -16.88 25.21
CA ASN A 441 7.08 -17.12 24.63
C ASN A 441 7.46 -16.14 23.50
N LEU A 442 6.54 -15.31 22.99
CA LEU A 442 6.78 -14.40 21.87
C LEU A 442 6.73 -12.91 22.27
N LYS A 443 6.79 -12.59 23.57
CA LYS A 443 6.66 -11.20 24.08
C LYS A 443 7.61 -10.20 23.44
N PHE A 444 8.82 -10.64 23.13
CA PHE A 444 9.90 -9.82 22.54
C PHE A 444 10.14 -10.14 21.06
N TYR A 445 9.23 -10.89 20.43
CA TYR A 445 9.33 -11.21 19.02
C TYR A 445 9.09 -9.96 18.18
N ASP A 446 9.99 -9.71 17.24
CA ASP A 446 9.87 -8.62 16.27
C ASP A 446 9.36 -9.17 14.93
N PRO A 447 8.09 -8.91 14.55
CA PRO A 447 7.51 -9.43 13.31
C PRO A 447 8.06 -8.79 12.03
N PHE A 448 8.89 -7.76 12.15
CA PHE A 448 9.48 -7.02 11.04
C PHE A 448 10.99 -7.20 10.90
N ARG A 449 11.62 -7.95 11.82
CA ARG A 449 13.07 -8.18 11.82
C ARG A 449 13.59 -8.71 10.48
N GLU A 450 12.98 -9.76 9.93
CA GLU A 450 13.40 -10.37 8.66
C GLU A 450 13.42 -9.33 7.51
N GLU A 451 12.45 -8.41 7.48
CA GLU A 451 12.36 -7.37 6.45
C GLU A 451 13.46 -6.32 6.63
N LYS A 452 13.75 -5.89 7.87
CA LYS A 452 14.84 -4.95 8.17
C LYS A 452 16.21 -5.54 7.83
N GLU A 453 16.47 -6.78 8.23
CA GLU A 453 17.73 -7.47 7.91
C GLU A 453 17.89 -7.68 6.40
N LYS A 454 16.80 -8.00 5.69
CA LYS A 454 16.81 -8.14 4.24
C LYS A 454 17.09 -6.81 3.56
N SER A 455 16.52 -5.70 4.06
CA SER A 455 16.83 -4.36 3.56
C SER A 455 18.33 -4.07 3.66
N TYR A 456 18.94 -4.30 4.82
CA TYR A 456 20.40 -4.15 5.00
C TYR A 456 21.20 -4.99 3.99
N LYS A 457 20.88 -6.29 3.86
CA LYS A 457 21.60 -7.21 2.97
C LYS A 457 21.48 -6.79 1.50
N ASN A 458 20.30 -6.34 1.09
CA ASN A 458 20.06 -5.89 -0.29
C ASN A 458 20.80 -4.59 -0.61
N SER A 459 21.01 -3.72 0.38
CA SER A 459 21.67 -2.43 0.24
C SER A 459 23.19 -2.48 0.48
N PHE A 460 23.80 -3.67 0.59
CA PHE A 460 25.21 -3.81 0.98
C PHE A 460 26.18 -2.98 0.12
N LYS A 461 26.01 -3.01 -1.21
CA LYS A 461 26.85 -2.25 -2.14
C LYS A 461 26.68 -0.74 -1.95
N TYR A 462 25.47 -0.29 -1.65
CA TYR A 462 25.18 1.10 -1.33
C TYR A 462 25.90 1.53 -0.04
N LEU A 463 25.81 0.71 1.01
CA LEU A 463 26.56 0.95 2.25
C LEU A 463 28.06 1.02 2.01
N LEU A 464 28.62 0.12 1.19
CA LEU A 464 30.03 0.10 0.86
C LEU A 464 30.47 1.36 0.09
N ALA A 465 29.67 1.81 -0.89
CA ALA A 465 29.95 3.02 -1.65
C ALA A 465 29.93 4.27 -0.75
N VAL A 466 28.85 4.47 0.04
CA VAL A 466 28.75 5.58 1.00
C VAL A 466 29.89 5.52 2.03
N GLY A 467 30.17 4.33 2.57
CA GLY A 467 31.25 4.13 3.53
C GLY A 467 32.63 4.46 2.96
N THR A 468 32.91 4.07 1.71
CA THR A 468 34.18 4.36 1.05
C THR A 468 34.37 5.87 0.85
N GLU A 469 33.36 6.56 0.32
CA GLU A 469 33.47 8.02 0.14
C GLU A 469 33.53 8.77 1.48
N MET A 470 32.82 8.30 2.50
CA MET A 470 32.92 8.84 3.86
C MET A 470 34.32 8.64 4.45
N ALA A 471 34.91 7.46 4.25
CA ALA A 471 36.26 7.15 4.69
C ALA A 471 37.27 8.13 4.10
N ASP A 472 37.19 8.38 2.79
CA ASP A 472 38.05 9.34 2.10
C ASP A 472 37.89 10.76 2.64
N LEU A 473 36.66 11.18 3.00
CA LEU A 473 36.42 12.49 3.59
C LEU A 473 36.96 12.61 5.02
N LEU A 474 36.84 11.56 5.83
CA LEU A 474 37.34 11.55 7.21
C LEU A 474 38.87 11.42 7.29
N ASP A 475 39.48 10.74 6.32
CA ASP A 475 40.94 10.55 6.28
C ASP A 475 41.68 11.81 5.74
N LYS A 476 40.95 12.79 5.18
CA LYS A 476 41.50 14.10 4.78
C LYS A 476 41.90 14.93 6.00
N LYS A 477 43.19 15.26 6.09
CA LYS A 477 43.71 16.17 7.12
C LYS A 477 43.42 17.63 6.74
N HIS A 478 42.83 18.39 7.67
CA HIS A 478 42.57 19.83 7.57
C HIS A 478 41.60 20.24 6.45
N LEU A 479 40.31 19.91 6.61
CA LEU A 479 39.25 20.47 5.76
C LEU A 479 39.17 21.99 5.95
N THR A 480 39.08 22.74 4.85
CA THR A 480 38.74 24.16 4.93
C THR A 480 37.28 24.32 5.37
N THR A 481 36.89 25.51 5.80
CA THR A 481 35.48 25.79 6.13
C THR A 481 34.55 25.49 4.95
N ASN A 482 34.98 25.75 3.72
CA ASN A 482 34.19 25.44 2.53
C ASN A 482 34.09 23.94 2.30
N ASP A 483 35.18 23.18 2.44
CA ASP A 483 35.14 21.72 2.31
C ASP A 483 34.22 21.08 3.35
N LEU A 484 34.25 21.60 4.58
CA LEU A 484 33.38 21.18 5.68
C LEU A 484 31.91 21.45 5.36
N ARG A 485 31.59 22.65 4.83
CA ARG A 485 30.24 23.01 4.37
C ARG A 485 29.75 22.07 3.29
N GLU A 486 30.52 21.89 2.22
CA GLU A 486 30.15 21.03 1.09
C GLU A 486 29.96 19.57 1.51
N SER A 487 30.84 19.07 2.37
CA SER A 487 30.74 17.71 2.91
C SER A 487 29.49 17.56 3.78
N LEU A 488 29.18 18.53 4.64
CA LEU A 488 27.99 18.47 5.48
C LEU A 488 26.70 18.51 4.65
N LEU A 489 26.64 19.32 3.59
CA LEU A 489 25.51 19.32 2.64
C LEU A 489 25.29 17.93 2.04
N LYS A 490 26.38 17.24 1.67
CA LYS A 490 26.32 15.89 1.11
C LYS A 490 25.82 14.87 2.13
N PHE A 491 26.31 14.90 3.37
CA PHE A 491 25.82 14.00 4.42
C PHE A 491 24.35 14.24 4.79
N LEU A 492 23.90 15.51 4.84
CA LEU A 492 22.49 15.83 5.06
C LEU A 492 21.60 15.32 3.91
N GLN A 493 22.07 15.44 2.67
CA GLN A 493 21.34 14.93 1.50
C GLN A 493 21.30 13.41 1.45
N ILE A 494 22.40 12.71 1.78
CA ILE A 494 22.38 11.25 1.89
C ILE A 494 21.45 10.81 3.02
N SER A 495 21.51 11.47 4.19
CA SER A 495 20.60 11.17 5.30
C SER A 495 19.12 11.42 4.91
N LEU A 496 18.84 12.46 4.11
CA LEU A 496 17.50 12.73 3.57
C LEU A 496 17.02 11.64 2.61
N TRP A 497 17.88 11.25 1.67
CA TRP A 497 17.51 10.37 0.56
C TRP A 497 17.87 8.90 0.76
N GLY A 498 18.46 8.49 1.89
CA GLY A 498 19.15 7.20 2.06
C GLY A 498 18.47 5.99 1.42
N ASN A 499 17.18 5.76 1.72
CA ASN A 499 16.41 4.66 1.13
C ASN A 499 16.17 4.79 -0.38
N LYS A 500 16.05 6.02 -0.89
CA LYS A 500 15.84 6.29 -2.31
C LYS A 500 17.14 6.24 -3.10
N CYS A 501 18.25 6.74 -2.56
CA CYS A 501 19.56 6.60 -3.20
C CYS A 501 19.89 5.12 -3.44
N ASP A 502 19.67 4.24 -2.45
CA ASP A 502 19.82 2.79 -2.62
C ASP A 502 19.03 2.23 -3.82
N LEU A 503 17.76 2.62 -3.95
CA LEU A 503 16.86 2.17 -5.03
C LEU A 503 17.18 2.79 -6.40
N SER A 504 17.52 4.08 -6.44
CA SER A 504 17.78 4.83 -7.67
C SER A 504 19.16 4.50 -8.25
N LEU A 505 20.19 4.36 -7.40
CA LEU A 505 21.56 4.04 -7.83
C LEU A 505 21.70 2.61 -8.32
N SER A 506 20.87 1.69 -7.80
CA SER A 506 20.77 0.36 -8.38
C SER A 506 19.94 0.36 -9.68
N GLY A 507 19.10 1.35 -9.96
CA GLY A 507 18.16 1.28 -11.09
C GLY A 507 17.25 0.03 -11.02
N GLY A 508 17.07 -0.53 -9.83
CA GLY A 508 16.44 -1.85 -9.62
C GLY A 508 17.34 -3.06 -9.91
N ASP A 509 18.56 -2.86 -10.41
CA ASP A 509 19.60 -3.88 -10.61
C ASP A 509 20.78 -3.63 -9.65
N PRO A 510 20.98 -4.47 -8.63
CA PRO A 510 22.10 -4.36 -7.69
C PRO A 510 23.49 -4.32 -8.36
N HIS A 511 23.63 -4.66 -9.63
CA HIS A 511 24.90 -4.64 -10.37
C HIS A 511 25.26 -3.29 -11.02
N LEU A 512 24.37 -2.30 -11.05
CA LEU A 512 24.52 -1.06 -11.83
C LEU A 512 24.91 0.19 -11.02
N MET A 513 25.38 0.03 -9.77
CA MET A 513 25.73 1.18 -8.93
C MET A 513 26.86 2.03 -9.52
N SER A 514 26.61 3.34 -9.59
CA SER A 514 27.63 4.37 -9.85
C SER A 514 28.71 4.33 -8.77
N GLU A 515 29.99 4.44 -9.16
CA GLU A 515 31.14 4.54 -8.24
C GLU A 515 31.17 5.86 -7.45
N LYS A 516 30.21 6.77 -7.68
CA LYS A 516 30.23 8.15 -7.17
C LYS A 516 28.86 8.60 -6.65
N ILE A 517 28.52 8.12 -5.46
CA ILE A 517 27.24 8.32 -4.78
C ILE A 517 26.88 9.79 -4.60
N PHE A 518 27.88 10.64 -4.37
CA PHE A 518 27.67 12.06 -4.14
C PHE A 518 27.42 12.86 -5.42
N HIS A 519 27.80 12.34 -6.60
CA HIS A 519 27.50 12.99 -7.88
C HIS A 519 26.03 12.81 -8.25
N ASP A 520 25.43 11.69 -7.89
CA ASP A 520 24.03 11.39 -8.19
C ASP A 520 23.04 12.16 -7.29
N LEU A 521 23.53 12.85 -6.25
CA LEU A 521 22.71 13.75 -5.42
C LEU A 521 22.26 15.00 -6.18
N ASP A 522 23.04 15.46 -7.15
CA ASP A 522 22.72 16.64 -7.95
C ASP A 522 21.42 16.44 -8.75
N ASP A 523 21.13 15.21 -9.17
CA ASP A 523 19.89 14.85 -9.87
C ASP A 523 18.66 14.81 -8.94
N LEU A 524 18.87 14.59 -7.64
CA LEU A 524 17.80 14.57 -6.64
C LEU A 524 17.49 15.95 -6.07
N LYS A 525 18.46 16.87 -6.09
CA LYS A 525 18.32 18.22 -5.54
C LYS A 525 17.10 19.00 -6.09
N PRO A 526 16.75 18.96 -7.39
CA PRO A 526 15.55 19.62 -7.92
C PRO A 526 14.23 19.10 -7.33
N ASN A 527 14.24 17.94 -6.67
CA ASN A 527 13.06 17.36 -6.02
C ASN A 527 12.89 17.80 -4.55
N ILE A 528 13.81 18.62 -4.02
CA ILE A 528 13.68 19.25 -2.71
C ILE A 528 12.83 20.52 -2.85
N LEU A 529 11.57 20.46 -2.40
CA LEU A 529 10.58 21.54 -2.59
C LEU A 529 10.77 22.71 -1.62
N VAL A 530 11.34 22.44 -0.46
CA VAL A 530 11.82 23.44 0.52
C VAL A 530 13.22 23.02 0.88
N ASP A 531 14.20 23.87 0.61
CA ASP A 531 15.62 23.54 0.72
C ASP A 531 16.31 24.49 1.71
N ASP A 532 16.20 24.17 3.00
CA ASP A 532 16.90 24.89 4.08
C ASP A 532 18.28 24.28 4.38
N LEU A 533 18.87 23.47 3.49
CA LEU A 533 20.16 22.79 3.75
C LEU A 533 21.28 23.77 4.10
N GLU A 534 21.43 24.87 3.35
CA GLU A 534 22.47 25.87 3.60
C GLU A 534 22.28 26.62 4.92
N LEU A 535 21.01 26.84 5.31
CA LEU A 535 20.66 27.41 6.60
C LEU A 535 21.02 26.44 7.73
N ALA A 536 20.70 25.16 7.55
CA ALA A 536 21.04 24.11 8.51
C ALA A 536 22.55 23.98 8.69
N VAL A 537 23.33 23.97 7.61
CA VAL A 537 24.80 23.96 7.65
C VAL A 537 25.33 25.16 8.42
N THR A 538 24.77 26.35 8.19
CA THR A 538 25.16 27.56 8.90
C THR A 538 24.88 27.44 10.40
N GLU A 539 23.74 26.87 10.78
CA GLU A 539 23.41 26.61 12.19
C GLU A 539 24.38 25.60 12.83
N PHE A 540 24.68 24.48 12.16
CA PHE A 540 25.66 23.48 12.64
C PHE A 540 27.05 24.08 12.86
N LEU A 541 27.51 24.96 11.97
CA LEU A 541 28.83 25.60 12.10
C LEU A 541 28.90 26.63 13.23
N SER A 542 27.74 27.09 13.72
CA SER A 542 27.68 28.17 14.72
C SER A 542 27.73 27.68 16.17
N GLN A 543 27.54 26.37 16.42
CA GLN A 543 27.46 25.81 17.77
C GLN A 543 28.12 24.44 17.87
N ASN A 544 28.98 24.22 18.87
CA ASN A 544 29.54 22.89 19.17
C ASN A 544 28.92 22.31 20.44
N LYS A 545 27.93 21.43 20.29
CA LYS A 545 27.07 20.97 21.40
C LYS A 545 26.47 19.58 21.14
N GLN A 546 25.59 19.16 22.05
CA GLN A 546 24.73 17.98 21.89
C GLN A 546 23.77 18.17 20.71
N ILE A 547 23.65 17.17 19.86
CA ILE A 547 22.66 17.08 18.78
C ILE A 547 21.83 15.81 19.01
N ASP A 548 20.53 15.92 18.82
CA ASP A 548 19.62 14.78 18.96
C ASP A 548 19.04 14.44 17.60
N VAL A 549 19.00 13.14 17.26
CA VAL A 549 18.45 12.63 16.01
C VAL A 549 17.27 11.72 16.33
N VAL A 550 16.07 12.12 15.92
CA VAL A 550 14.86 11.29 16.02
C VAL A 550 14.78 10.44 14.76
N LEU A 551 15.11 9.16 14.93
CA LEU A 551 15.31 8.20 13.85
C LEU A 551 13.99 7.80 13.17
N ASP A 552 14.10 7.39 11.91
CA ASP A 552 13.06 6.71 11.12
C ASP A 552 13.45 5.24 10.93
N ASN A 553 13.89 4.85 9.74
CA ASN A 553 14.11 3.45 9.36
C ASN A 553 15.49 2.90 9.76
N ALA A 554 15.53 1.60 10.03
CA ALA A 554 16.75 0.80 10.18
C ALA A 554 17.43 0.55 8.81
N GLY A 555 18.54 -0.19 8.82
CA GLY A 555 19.24 -0.58 7.59
C GLY A 555 19.98 0.61 6.94
N PRO A 556 19.83 0.85 5.62
CA PRO A 556 20.61 1.87 4.92
C PRO A 556 20.37 3.29 5.45
N GLU A 557 19.14 3.65 5.84
CA GLU A 557 18.88 4.98 6.40
C GLU A 557 19.60 5.18 7.74
N LEU A 558 19.50 4.23 8.67
CA LEU A 558 20.25 4.28 9.94
C LEU A 558 21.77 4.33 9.71
N PHE A 559 22.28 3.60 8.73
CA PHE A 559 23.70 3.68 8.37
C PHE A 559 24.08 5.11 7.94
N THR A 560 23.30 5.74 7.08
CA THR A 560 23.56 7.11 6.63
C THR A 560 23.43 8.15 7.74
N ASP A 561 22.55 7.93 8.72
CA ASP A 561 22.42 8.78 9.91
C ASP A 561 23.63 8.64 10.83
N LEU A 562 24.19 7.43 10.96
CA LEU A 562 25.45 7.21 11.68
C LEU A 562 26.66 7.82 10.94
N CYS A 563 26.66 7.79 9.60
CA CYS A 563 27.65 8.49 8.80
C CYS A 563 27.65 10.00 9.07
N LEU A 564 26.46 10.62 9.08
CA LEU A 564 26.29 12.04 9.42
C LEU A 564 26.75 12.31 10.87
N ALA A 565 26.35 11.47 11.83
CA ALA A 565 26.73 11.61 13.23
C ALA A 565 28.26 11.57 13.44
N ASP A 566 28.94 10.61 12.83
CA ASP A 566 30.39 10.48 12.89
C ASP A 566 31.08 11.65 12.21
N PHE A 567 30.59 12.11 11.05
CA PHE A 567 31.13 13.31 10.41
C PHE A 567 31.04 14.55 11.31
N LEU A 568 29.91 14.74 11.98
CA LEU A 568 29.71 15.85 12.93
C LEU A 568 30.67 15.74 14.12
N ILE A 569 30.84 14.55 14.69
CA ILE A 569 31.76 14.31 15.82
C ILE A 569 33.22 14.51 15.40
N SER A 570 33.63 13.85 14.32
CA SER A 570 35.02 13.83 13.85
C SER A 570 35.53 15.20 13.42
N ASN A 571 34.64 16.12 13.02
CA ASN A 571 34.96 17.51 12.68
C ASN A 571 34.64 18.52 13.80
N ASN A 572 34.42 18.04 15.03
CA ASN A 572 34.11 18.85 16.21
C ASN A 572 32.84 19.71 16.09
N LEU A 573 31.92 19.39 15.19
CA LEU A 573 30.61 20.05 15.08
C LEU A 573 29.63 19.56 16.15
N ALA A 574 29.87 18.38 16.70
CA ALA A 574 29.13 17.82 17.83
C ALA A 574 30.10 17.19 18.83
N ASN A 575 29.82 17.35 20.12
CA ASN A 575 30.54 16.60 21.18
C ASN A 575 29.76 15.38 21.66
N LYS A 576 28.45 15.35 21.39
CA LYS A 576 27.53 14.29 21.78
C LYS A 576 26.39 14.18 20.78
N ILE A 577 26.06 12.96 20.39
CA ILE A 577 24.89 12.63 19.58
C ILE A 577 23.95 11.76 20.40
N ILE A 578 22.68 12.14 20.48
CA ILE A 578 21.63 11.30 21.07
C ILE A 578 20.71 10.80 19.97
N LEU A 579 20.69 9.49 19.76
CA LEU A 579 19.79 8.82 18.83
C LEU A 579 18.51 8.44 19.57
N HIS A 580 17.37 8.95 19.14
CA HIS A 580 16.06 8.59 19.65
C HIS A 580 15.40 7.59 18.69
N GLY A 581 15.20 6.36 19.15
CA GLY A 581 14.45 5.36 18.40
C GLY A 581 13.23 4.82 19.14
N LYS A 582 12.63 3.77 18.58
CA LYS A 582 11.33 3.26 19.01
C LYS A 582 11.46 2.21 20.11
N THR A 583 10.51 2.19 21.05
CA THR A 583 10.47 1.26 22.19
C THR A 583 10.03 -0.15 21.79
N ILE A 584 9.29 -0.26 20.69
CA ILE A 584 8.70 -1.50 20.17
C ILE A 584 8.91 -1.56 18.64
N PRO A 585 8.78 -2.74 18.01
CA PRO A 585 8.68 -2.84 16.56
C PRO A 585 7.58 -1.90 16.04
N TRP A 586 7.94 -1.01 15.13
CA TRP A 586 7.10 0.14 14.78
C TRP A 586 7.21 0.42 13.28
N PHE A 587 6.09 0.72 12.63
CA PHE A 587 6.05 1.16 11.23
C PHE A 587 6.88 0.29 10.26
N VAL A 588 6.90 -1.02 10.50
CA VAL A 588 7.70 -2.03 9.78
C VAL A 588 9.20 -1.84 9.98
N SER A 589 9.77 -0.75 9.44
CA SER A 589 11.21 -0.55 9.34
C SER A 589 11.79 0.36 10.40
N ASP A 590 11.01 0.95 11.31
CA ASP A 590 11.56 1.92 12.26
C ASP A 590 12.61 1.30 13.19
N THR A 591 13.65 2.09 13.48
CA THR A 591 14.80 1.67 14.29
C THR A 591 14.44 1.49 15.76
N THR A 592 14.59 0.26 16.25
CA THR A 592 14.66 -0.08 17.67
C THR A 592 16.11 -0.22 18.14
N LYS A 593 16.33 -0.36 19.45
CA LYS A 593 17.69 -0.54 20.02
C LYS A 593 18.39 -1.75 19.41
N HIS A 594 17.63 -2.84 19.26
CA HIS A 594 18.13 -4.09 18.70
C HIS A 594 18.62 -3.90 17.26
N ASP A 595 17.95 -3.08 16.46
CA ASP A 595 18.33 -2.85 15.06
C ASP A 595 19.67 -2.11 14.95
N LEU A 596 19.91 -1.14 15.83
CA LEU A 596 21.20 -0.45 15.92
C LEU A 596 22.32 -1.40 16.34
N GLU A 597 22.11 -2.16 17.42
CA GLU A 597 23.10 -3.12 17.91
C GLU A 597 23.43 -4.18 16.85
N TRP A 598 22.40 -4.70 16.19
CA TRP A 598 22.53 -5.66 15.10
C TRP A 598 23.29 -5.07 13.90
N LEU A 599 22.94 -3.86 13.45
CA LEU A 599 23.66 -3.19 12.35
C LEU A 599 25.15 -3.07 12.67
N LEU A 600 25.48 -2.62 13.87
CA LEU A 600 26.87 -2.46 14.30
C LEU A 600 27.61 -3.78 14.41
N GLU A 601 26.93 -4.86 14.81
CA GLU A 601 27.47 -6.21 14.78
C GLU A 601 27.78 -6.68 13.37
N GLN A 602 26.83 -6.52 12.43
CA GLN A 602 27.05 -6.89 11.03
C GLN A 602 28.21 -6.11 10.44
N LEU A 603 28.23 -4.78 10.60
CA LEU A 603 29.32 -3.95 10.11
C LEU A 603 30.67 -4.38 10.71
N SER A 604 30.74 -4.59 12.03
CA SER A 604 31.99 -4.98 12.71
C SER A 604 32.56 -6.33 12.23
N ALA A 605 31.68 -7.24 11.81
CA ALA A 605 32.00 -8.58 11.35
C ALA A 605 32.21 -8.66 9.83
N GLU A 606 32.01 -7.56 9.11
CA GLU A 606 32.10 -7.52 7.66
C GLU A 606 33.54 -7.78 7.16
N SER A 607 33.67 -8.41 5.99
CA SER A 607 35.00 -8.65 5.39
C SER A 607 35.61 -7.40 4.78
N GLU A 608 34.76 -6.45 4.35
CA GLU A 608 35.20 -5.18 3.79
C GLU A 608 35.81 -4.28 4.88
N PRO A 609 37.12 -3.93 4.79
CA PRO A 609 37.82 -3.24 5.88
C PRO A 609 37.20 -1.90 6.27
N VAL A 610 36.64 -1.17 5.31
CA VAL A 610 36.03 0.14 5.55
C VAL A 610 34.76 0.03 6.40
N LEU A 611 33.87 -0.92 6.11
CA LEU A 611 32.66 -1.15 6.89
C LEU A 611 32.97 -1.72 8.27
N ALA A 612 33.94 -2.65 8.35
CA ALA A 612 34.46 -3.19 9.61
C ALA A 612 35.04 -2.10 10.51
N ARG A 613 35.74 -1.12 9.93
CA ARG A 613 36.27 0.05 10.64
C ARG A 613 35.13 0.87 11.26
N PHE A 614 34.10 1.21 10.49
CA PHE A 614 32.95 1.98 11.00
C PHE A 614 32.19 1.24 12.09
N GLY A 615 31.88 -0.05 11.89
CA GLY A 615 31.17 -0.85 12.91
C GLY A 615 31.89 -0.84 14.26
N LYS A 616 33.22 -1.05 14.26
CA LYS A 616 34.05 -1.03 15.48
C LYS A 616 34.14 0.37 16.09
N HIS A 617 34.31 1.39 15.24
CA HIS A 617 34.44 2.79 15.66
C HIS A 617 33.15 3.31 16.31
N TRP A 618 31.99 3.07 15.70
CA TRP A 618 30.70 3.50 16.24
C TRP A 618 30.29 2.72 17.50
N LYS A 619 30.65 1.44 17.61
CA LYS A 619 30.55 0.71 18.89
C LYS A 619 31.36 1.39 20.00
N ASN A 620 32.58 1.84 19.70
CA ASN A 620 33.40 2.57 20.65
C ASN A 620 32.78 3.93 21.04
N TYR A 621 32.13 4.63 20.11
CA TYR A 621 31.36 5.83 20.44
C TYR A 621 30.20 5.55 21.40
N LEU A 622 29.46 4.45 21.20
CA LEU A 622 28.41 4.03 22.13
C LEU A 622 28.98 3.71 23.52
N THR A 623 30.06 2.92 23.60
CA THR A 623 30.70 2.57 24.87
C THR A 623 31.21 3.80 25.63
N LYS A 624 31.68 4.83 24.91
CA LYS A 624 32.15 6.09 25.49
C LYS A 624 31.03 7.10 25.79
N GLY A 625 29.79 6.83 25.38
CA GLY A 625 28.67 7.76 25.51
C GLY A 625 28.77 9.01 24.63
N ILE A 626 29.63 8.98 23.59
CA ILE A 626 29.73 10.04 22.57
C ILE A 626 28.48 9.97 21.67
N ILE A 627 28.10 8.75 21.28
CA ILE A 627 26.76 8.46 20.76
C ILE A 627 25.99 7.77 21.88
N GLU A 628 24.75 8.17 22.12
CA GLU A 628 23.85 7.53 23.08
C GLU A 628 22.55 7.15 22.38
N TYR A 629 22.07 5.92 22.57
CA TYR A 629 20.75 5.51 22.08
C TYR A 629 19.71 5.58 23.20
N LYS A 630 18.67 6.39 23.01
CA LYS A 630 17.55 6.56 23.94
C LYS A 630 16.24 6.12 23.32
N THR A 631 15.33 5.71 24.18
CA THR A 631 13.94 5.43 23.83
C THR A 631 13.03 6.13 24.82
N HIS A 632 11.81 6.42 24.37
CA HIS A 632 10.75 6.97 25.20
C HIS A 632 9.39 6.53 24.62
N PRO A 633 8.41 6.11 25.44
CA PRO A 633 7.09 5.66 24.95
C PRO A 633 6.39 6.67 24.03
N PHE A 634 6.59 7.96 24.28
CA PHE A 634 6.03 9.03 23.45
C PHE A 634 6.32 8.89 21.94
N TRP A 635 7.49 8.35 21.56
CA TRP A 635 7.82 8.14 20.14
C TRP A 635 6.90 7.12 19.45
N THR A 636 6.29 6.22 20.22
CA THR A 636 5.35 5.18 19.77
C THR A 636 3.90 5.46 20.21
N TYR A 637 3.60 6.68 20.67
CA TYR A 637 2.23 7.17 20.86
C TYR A 637 1.65 7.75 19.56
N GLY A 638 0.33 7.80 19.45
CA GLY A 638 -0.41 8.45 18.34
C GLY A 638 -0.51 9.97 18.44
N HIS A 639 0.21 10.63 19.35
CA HIS A 639 0.15 12.10 19.52
C HIS A 639 1.05 12.85 18.53
N ALA A 640 0.58 14.03 18.14
CA ALA A 640 1.40 15.06 17.54
C ALA A 640 2.44 15.59 18.56
N TYR A 641 3.59 16.05 18.06
CA TYR A 641 4.70 16.50 18.91
C TYR A 641 4.39 17.77 19.70
N CYS A 642 3.48 18.63 19.23
CA CYS A 642 3.00 19.78 20.01
C CYS A 642 2.39 19.41 21.38
N ARG A 643 1.93 18.16 21.55
CA ARG A 643 1.41 17.64 22.83
C ARG A 643 2.49 17.12 23.76
N MET A 644 3.74 17.03 23.31
CA MET A 644 4.84 16.43 24.09
C MET A 644 5.08 17.16 25.41
N LYS A 645 5.00 18.50 25.42
CA LYS A 645 5.20 19.28 26.65
C LYS A 645 4.17 18.95 27.75
N GLU A 646 2.97 18.56 27.37
CA GLU A 646 1.90 18.17 28.29
C GLU A 646 2.04 16.70 28.72
N ILE A 647 2.33 15.81 27.77
CA ILE A 647 2.26 14.36 27.97
C ILE A 647 3.59 13.76 28.45
N ALA A 648 4.70 14.32 28.00
CA ALA A 648 6.06 13.87 28.28
C ALA A 648 6.97 15.09 28.56
N PRO A 649 6.68 15.89 29.61
CA PRO A 649 7.43 17.12 29.91
C PRO A 649 8.93 16.87 30.05
N ASN A 650 9.32 15.76 30.70
CA ASN A 650 10.73 15.38 30.86
C ASN A 650 11.44 15.17 29.52
N LEU A 651 10.76 14.55 28.53
CA LEU A 651 11.32 14.38 27.19
C LEU A 651 11.43 15.74 26.49
N TYR A 652 10.40 16.58 26.58
CA TYR A 652 10.42 17.92 25.99
C TYR A 652 11.57 18.77 26.55
N GLU A 653 11.79 18.74 27.86
CA GLU A 653 12.91 19.42 28.52
C GLU A 653 14.27 18.86 28.09
N GLN A 654 14.40 17.54 27.96
CA GLN A 654 15.62 16.90 27.47
C GLN A 654 15.96 17.32 26.04
N LEU A 655 14.97 17.38 25.14
CA LEU A 655 15.15 17.88 23.78
C LEU A 655 15.53 19.37 23.76
N GLY A 656 15.15 20.14 24.78
CA GLY A 656 15.53 21.54 24.92
C GLY A 656 17.01 21.77 25.27
N LEU A 657 17.75 20.72 25.65
CA LEU A 657 19.19 20.78 25.87
C LEU A 657 19.99 20.71 24.56
N SER A 658 19.37 20.23 23.50
CA SER A 658 20.00 20.04 22.19
C SER A 658 20.25 21.38 21.52
N SER A 659 21.38 21.48 20.83
CA SER A 659 21.67 22.61 19.95
C SER A 659 20.95 22.52 18.60
N MET A 660 20.66 21.29 18.19
CA MET A 660 19.88 20.96 17.00
C MET A 660 19.18 19.63 17.23
N LEU A 661 17.93 19.55 16.78
CA LEU A 661 17.16 18.32 16.65
C LEU A 661 17.06 17.96 15.17
N ILE A 662 17.39 16.73 14.79
CA ILE A 662 17.18 16.23 13.43
C ILE A 662 16.02 15.25 13.46
N PHE A 663 14.93 15.54 12.75
CA PHE A 663 13.78 14.66 12.62
C PHE A 663 13.80 13.98 11.25
N LYS A 664 13.97 12.66 11.24
CA LYS A 664 14.06 11.86 10.01
C LYS A 664 12.70 11.37 9.53
N GLY A 665 12.45 11.42 8.23
CA GLY A 665 11.37 10.65 7.60
C GLY A 665 9.96 11.19 7.77
N ASP A 666 9.02 10.47 7.15
CA ASP A 666 7.64 10.93 6.93
C ASP A 666 6.79 10.92 8.21
N LEU A 667 6.91 9.89 9.05
CA LEU A 667 6.12 9.79 10.28
C LEU A 667 6.49 10.89 11.28
N ASN A 668 7.80 11.15 11.46
CA ASN A 668 8.24 12.25 12.32
C ASN A 668 7.70 13.59 11.82
N TYR A 669 7.71 13.83 10.50
CA TYR A 669 7.13 15.04 9.93
C TYR A 669 5.62 15.14 10.17
N ARG A 670 4.87 14.06 9.92
CA ARG A 670 3.43 14.01 10.22
C ARG A 670 3.14 14.33 11.68
N LYS A 671 3.96 13.82 12.62
CA LYS A 671 3.84 14.13 14.04
C LYS A 671 4.24 15.58 14.38
N LEU A 672 5.26 16.15 13.73
CA LEU A 672 5.65 17.56 13.87
C LEU A 672 4.48 18.49 13.49
N VAL A 673 3.81 18.21 12.37
CA VAL A 673 2.73 19.05 11.84
C VAL A 673 1.32 18.58 12.23
N GLY A 674 1.21 17.55 13.06
CA GLY A 674 -0.05 16.99 13.58
C GLY A 674 -0.95 16.28 12.56
N ASP A 675 -0.41 15.87 11.42
CA ASP A 675 -1.08 15.11 10.34
C ASP A 675 -2.39 15.77 9.87
N ARG A 676 -2.30 17.07 9.52
CA ARG A 676 -3.45 17.92 9.18
C ARG A 676 -3.43 18.37 7.72
N GLU A 677 -4.60 18.75 7.23
CA GLU A 677 -4.82 19.33 5.90
C GLU A 677 -4.36 20.80 5.85
N TRP A 678 -3.06 21.04 6.06
CA TRP A 678 -2.48 22.38 6.00
C TRP A 678 -2.61 22.99 4.58
N PRO A 679 -3.03 24.26 4.45
CA PRO A 679 -2.74 25.02 3.24
C PRO A 679 -1.23 24.98 2.98
N LEU A 680 -0.81 24.70 1.74
CA LEU A 680 0.58 24.36 1.40
C LEU A 680 1.61 25.42 1.83
N GLU A 681 1.25 26.69 1.73
CA GLU A 681 2.11 27.83 2.07
C GLU A 681 2.05 28.21 3.57
N THR A 682 1.29 27.49 4.39
CA THR A 682 1.24 27.76 5.85
C THR A 682 2.65 27.69 6.42
N PRO A 683 3.16 28.72 7.11
CA PRO A 683 4.54 28.71 7.60
C PRO A 683 4.84 27.46 8.45
N PHE A 684 6.02 26.87 8.26
CA PHE A 684 6.41 25.65 9.00
C PHE A 684 6.32 25.85 10.51
N LYS A 685 6.76 27.01 11.02
CA LYS A 685 6.58 27.42 12.43
C LYS A 685 5.13 27.31 12.92
N THR A 686 4.16 27.77 12.12
CA THR A 686 2.74 27.68 12.46
C THR A 686 2.29 26.22 12.49
N ALA A 687 2.76 25.42 11.52
CA ALA A 687 2.42 24.00 11.43
C ALA A 687 2.99 23.17 12.59
N LEU A 688 4.11 23.58 13.20
CA LEU A 688 4.66 22.97 14.42
C LEU A 688 3.74 23.07 15.64
N CYS A 689 2.68 23.89 15.58
CA CYS A 689 1.68 24.03 16.64
C CYS A 689 2.29 24.30 18.03
N GLY A 690 3.36 25.09 18.09
CA GLY A 690 4.05 25.43 19.34
C GLY A 690 5.05 24.38 19.86
N PHE A 691 5.37 23.35 19.08
CA PHE A 691 6.48 22.44 19.37
C PHE A 691 7.82 23.14 19.06
N GLU A 692 8.42 23.76 20.08
CA GLU A 692 9.64 24.56 19.95
C GLU A 692 10.64 24.27 21.08
N PRO A 693 11.07 23.01 21.31
CA PRO A 693 12.02 22.69 22.38
C PRO A 693 13.43 23.26 22.12
N ALA A 694 13.90 23.19 20.88
CA ALA A 694 15.23 23.60 20.41
C ALA A 694 15.17 23.88 18.89
N PRO A 695 16.24 24.43 18.27
CA PRO A 695 16.37 24.42 16.81
C PRO A 695 16.15 23.02 16.26
N LEU A 696 15.34 22.89 15.21
CA LEU A 696 15.01 21.60 14.63
C LEU A 696 15.06 21.63 13.11
N LEU A 697 15.57 20.55 12.53
CA LEU A 697 15.69 20.27 11.12
C LEU A 697 14.85 19.04 10.78
N ALA A 698 13.85 19.19 9.93
CA ALA A 698 13.11 18.08 9.38
C ALA A 698 13.71 17.64 8.04
N LEU A 699 14.15 16.38 7.95
CA LEU A 699 14.65 15.75 6.72
C LEU A 699 13.62 14.71 6.25
N ARG A 700 12.77 15.08 5.30
CA ARG A 700 11.60 14.26 4.95
C ARG A 700 11.45 14.05 3.45
N THR A 701 11.38 12.79 3.03
CA THR A 701 10.78 12.40 1.74
C THR A 701 9.26 12.31 1.87
N LEU A 702 8.51 12.81 0.89
CA LEU A 702 7.05 12.92 0.98
C LEU A 702 6.36 11.58 0.75
N LYS A 703 5.69 11.05 1.79
CA LYS A 703 4.93 9.78 1.76
C LYS A 703 3.51 9.92 2.34
N ALA A 704 3.02 11.14 2.50
CA ALA A 704 1.72 11.46 3.09
C ALA A 704 1.18 12.80 2.63
N GLU A 705 -0.15 12.93 2.57
CA GLU A 705 -0.90 14.09 2.06
C GLU A 705 -0.92 15.31 3.02
N THR A 706 0.10 15.44 3.85
CA THR A 706 0.32 16.62 4.71
C THR A 706 1.67 17.23 4.36
N VAL A 707 1.69 18.55 4.14
CA VAL A 707 2.91 19.35 3.99
C VAL A 707 2.57 20.81 4.28
N ALA A 708 3.50 21.53 4.87
CA ALA A 708 3.38 22.96 5.13
C ALA A 708 4.71 23.66 4.78
N GLY A 709 4.68 24.99 4.67
CA GLY A 709 5.85 25.82 4.47
C GLY A 709 6.41 25.78 3.06
N LEU A 710 5.62 25.37 2.06
CA LEU A 710 6.04 25.49 0.67
C LEU A 710 6.12 26.96 0.25
N THR A 711 7.12 27.30 -0.56
CA THR A 711 7.20 28.62 -1.20
C THR A 711 6.20 28.72 -2.35
N SER A 712 5.79 29.93 -2.70
CA SER A 712 4.92 30.14 -3.87
C SER A 712 5.52 29.58 -5.16
N LYS A 713 6.85 29.61 -5.29
CA LYS A 713 7.57 28.98 -6.41
C LYS A 713 7.43 27.46 -6.41
N ALA A 714 7.55 26.82 -5.25
CA ALA A 714 7.37 25.36 -5.13
C ALA A 714 5.91 24.96 -5.42
N VAL A 715 4.94 25.73 -4.93
CA VAL A 715 3.52 25.51 -5.22
C VAL A 715 3.24 25.62 -6.71
N GLN A 716 3.72 26.69 -7.37
CA GLN A 716 3.57 26.87 -8.82
C GLN A 716 4.23 25.73 -9.62
N LEU A 717 5.41 25.28 -9.20
CA LEU A 717 6.09 24.14 -9.82
C LEU A 717 5.22 22.88 -9.75
N ILE A 718 4.65 22.57 -8.59
CA ILE A 718 3.77 21.41 -8.43
C ILE A 718 2.49 21.57 -9.24
N GLU A 719 1.83 22.74 -9.17
CA GLU A 719 0.60 23.00 -9.94
C GLU A 719 0.83 22.97 -11.47
N SER A 720 2.05 23.21 -11.94
CA SER A 720 2.42 23.07 -13.36
C SER A 720 2.57 21.62 -13.81
N LYS A 721 2.87 20.70 -12.88
CA LYS A 721 3.14 19.28 -13.15
C LYS A 721 1.95 18.38 -12.84
N PHE A 722 1.13 18.77 -11.87
CA PHE A 722 0.04 17.96 -11.33
C PHE A 722 -1.24 18.80 -11.23
N GLU A 723 -2.36 18.20 -11.63
CA GLU A 723 -3.67 18.76 -11.35
C GLU A 723 -3.89 18.91 -9.83
N ARG A 724 -4.63 19.92 -9.39
CA ARG A 724 -4.89 20.17 -7.96
C ARG A 724 -5.52 18.98 -7.21
N SER A 725 -6.27 18.14 -7.91
CA SER A 725 -6.87 16.91 -7.38
C SER A 725 -5.87 15.77 -7.23
N ASN A 726 -4.75 15.81 -7.95
CA ASN A 726 -3.74 14.77 -7.98
C ASN A 726 -2.65 15.03 -6.91
N LEU A 727 -2.75 14.33 -5.79
CA LEU A 727 -1.80 14.43 -4.68
C LEU A 727 -0.72 13.34 -4.68
N THR A 728 -0.57 12.57 -5.77
CA THR A 728 0.39 11.46 -5.81
C THR A 728 1.82 11.90 -5.55
N TRP A 729 2.18 13.13 -5.94
CA TRP A 729 3.49 13.74 -5.67
C TRP A 729 3.83 13.85 -4.18
N MET A 730 2.83 13.96 -3.30
CA MET A 730 3.03 13.95 -1.83
C MET A 730 3.25 12.55 -1.26
N THR A 731 3.05 11.51 -2.07
CA THR A 731 2.99 10.12 -1.60
C THR A 731 3.94 9.18 -2.36
N SER A 732 4.60 9.68 -3.41
CA SER A 732 5.47 8.90 -4.29
C SER A 732 6.89 8.72 -3.74
N SER A 733 7.27 9.40 -2.66
CA SER A 733 8.67 9.55 -2.22
C SER A 733 9.58 10.25 -3.26
N GLU A 734 9.01 10.81 -4.32
CA GLU A 734 9.80 11.47 -5.36
C GLU A 734 10.33 12.80 -4.88
N TYR A 735 9.52 13.54 -4.13
CA TYR A 735 9.82 14.85 -3.60
C TYR A 735 10.23 14.80 -2.13
N ALA A 736 10.96 15.81 -1.69
CA ALA A 736 11.38 15.99 -0.32
C ALA A 736 11.17 17.43 0.16
N VAL A 737 11.20 17.61 1.49
CA VAL A 737 11.36 18.90 2.13
C VAL A 737 12.48 18.80 3.17
N VAL A 738 13.30 19.84 3.21
CA VAL A 738 14.30 20.13 4.24
C VAL A 738 13.86 21.44 4.88
N GLN A 739 13.37 21.36 6.11
CA GLN A 739 12.81 22.53 6.79
C GLN A 739 13.51 22.77 8.12
N LEU A 740 14.11 23.94 8.26
CA LEU A 740 14.74 24.39 9.49
C LEU A 740 13.80 25.31 10.24
N PHE A 741 13.65 25.07 11.54
CA PHE A 741 13.02 25.99 12.46
C PHE A 741 13.99 26.33 13.58
N VAL A 742 14.26 27.61 13.78
CA VAL A 742 15.08 28.12 14.89
C VAL A 742 14.18 28.96 15.81
N PRO A 743 13.99 28.56 17.08
CA PRO A 743 13.27 29.36 18.06
C PRO A 743 13.90 30.75 18.21
N ALA A 744 13.09 31.77 18.47
CA ALA A 744 13.62 33.08 18.82
C ALA A 744 14.50 32.96 20.09
N LYS A 745 15.69 33.55 20.09
CA LYS A 745 16.55 33.62 21.28
C LYS A 745 15.75 34.31 22.39
N LYS A 746 15.55 33.60 23.50
CA LYS A 746 14.89 34.13 24.70
C LYS A 746 15.74 35.18 25.39
#